data_AF-G3BA18-F1
#
_entry.id   AF-G3BA18-F1
#
_cell.length_a   1.000
_cell.length_b   1.000
_cell.length_c   1.000
_cell.angle_alpha   90.00
_cell.angle_beta   90.00
_cell.angle_gamma   90.00
#
_symmetry.space_group_name_H-M   'P 1'
#
loop_
_entity.id
_entity.type
_entity.pdbx_description
1 polymer ?
#
loop_
_entity_poly.entity_id
_entity_poly.type
_entity_poly.pdbx_seq_one_letter_code
_entity_poly.pdbx_strand_id
1 'polypeptide(L)'
;MVLKSTAVGGVSVYQVAGTNVSRSLPDWIAKKRKRQLKHDSEYQSRIELIQDFEFSESSNKIKVSPDGQYAMATGTYKPQIHVYDFSNLSLKFERHTDAENVDFIILSDDWTKSVHLQNDRSIQFQTKGGVHYKTRIPKFGRCMSYNPFICDLLVGGAGNELYRLNLDQGRFLNPFVVESDLGINALDVNKTHGLISAGLEDGTVEFWDPRARQRAAKLYVSDQLEESCEISALSFRNDGLSFACGTSEGKSLIYDLRASTPTIVKDQGYGFEIKKIIWIDENSSDTNKILTSDKRIAKIWDRNSGKPFASMEPSVDINDVEYIKDSGMFFMANEGISMHSYYIPNLGPAPKWCSFLENVTEEMEERPSNSIYSNYRFITRDDVTRLNVAHLVGTNVMRSYMHGFFIDNELYERVNLIANPNSYRDQREREIRNKIEKERESRIRTTGAITNTKVKVNKELASKLEGRTGSQAAEDIVNDDRFKELFENPDFQVDEQSHEYKQLNPVSAGVKDITVDNPRGLTAAEESDEDRIHDNEHGDDSESESSESEEDKEDEETTKQRQEKVKKEMERLRRKQDAKKQEEKFLNEMKVVSNEGPQQKVADSFASQVNQINKVSKQKRTDQEGTRLQRHARGEVEFTFNPGNKKSDRRVKFNREKSDDDIDEETKAQLKGRTKQRYSGRRSASRNQFRGM
;
A
#
# COMPACT_ATOMS: atom_id res chain seq x y z
N MET A 1 -9.37 -5.84 -0.10
CA MET A 1 -9.64 -5.56 1.33
C MET A 1 -11.06 -6.04 1.56
N VAL A 2 -11.26 -7.13 2.28
CA VAL A 2 -12.59 -7.71 2.46
C VAL A 2 -12.72 -8.16 3.91
N LEU A 3 -13.30 -7.30 4.76
CA LEU A 3 -13.86 -7.76 6.03
C LEU A 3 -15.08 -8.60 5.70
N LYS A 4 -15.19 -9.81 6.24
CA LYS A 4 -16.38 -10.62 6.03
C LYS A 4 -17.50 -10.04 6.89
N SER A 5 -18.53 -9.52 6.23
CA SER A 5 -19.78 -9.12 6.87
C SER A 5 -20.73 -10.31 6.91
N THR A 6 -21.22 -10.67 8.09
CA THR A 6 -22.41 -11.51 8.22
C THR A 6 -23.59 -10.59 8.45
N ALA A 7 -24.50 -10.52 7.47
CA ALA A 7 -25.75 -9.78 7.63
C ALA A 7 -26.80 -10.72 8.23
N VAL A 8 -27.17 -10.50 9.49
CA VAL A 8 -28.31 -11.17 10.11
C VAL A 8 -29.30 -10.10 10.57
N GLY A 9 -30.56 -10.22 10.16
CA GLY A 9 -31.61 -9.26 10.53
C GLY A 9 -31.55 -7.91 9.82
N GLY A 10 -30.81 -7.80 8.71
CA GLY A 10 -30.62 -6.53 7.98
C GLY A 10 -29.57 -5.60 8.59
N VAL A 11 -28.84 -6.07 9.61
CA VAL A 11 -27.70 -5.37 10.21
C VAL A 11 -26.41 -6.09 9.83
N SER A 12 -25.44 -5.34 9.30
CA SER A 12 -24.12 -5.85 8.95
C SER A 12 -23.26 -6.00 10.21
N VAL A 13 -22.79 -7.21 10.48
CA VAL A 13 -21.81 -7.50 11.53
C VAL A 13 -20.48 -7.81 10.88
N TYR A 14 -19.44 -7.03 11.21
CA TYR A 14 -18.10 -7.19 10.65
C TYR A 14 -17.20 -7.94 11.62
N GLN A 15 -16.61 -9.03 11.16
CA GLN A 15 -15.54 -9.69 11.90
C GLN A 15 -14.20 -9.07 11.51
N VAL A 16 -13.53 -8.44 12.47
CA VAL A 16 -12.29 -7.68 12.25
C VAL A 16 -11.06 -8.54 12.55
N ALA A 17 -11.05 -9.21 13.70
CA ALA A 17 -10.06 -10.22 14.04
C ALA A 17 -10.74 -11.59 14.26
N GLY A 18 -10.02 -12.66 13.94
CA GLY A 18 -10.41 -14.03 14.25
C GLY A 18 -10.17 -15.01 13.11
N THR A 19 -10.54 -16.26 13.36
CA THR A 19 -10.25 -17.44 12.52
C THR A 19 -10.69 -17.34 11.05
N ASN A 20 -11.74 -16.54 10.77
CA ASN A 20 -12.25 -16.37 9.40
C ASN A 20 -11.48 -15.30 8.60
N VAL A 21 -10.77 -14.40 9.29
CA VAL A 21 -9.91 -13.34 8.72
C VAL A 21 -8.46 -13.81 8.66
N SER A 22 -8.01 -14.53 9.70
CA SER A 22 -6.71 -15.19 9.75
C SER A 22 -6.89 -16.70 9.74
N ARG A 23 -6.76 -17.33 8.56
CA ARG A 23 -6.18 -18.68 8.53
C ARG A 23 -4.72 -18.50 8.94
N SER A 24 -4.45 -18.52 10.24
CA SER A 24 -3.10 -18.39 10.76
C SER A 24 -2.33 -19.63 10.35
N LEU A 25 -1.50 -19.48 9.32
CA LEU A 25 -0.38 -20.39 9.14
C LEU A 25 0.46 -20.29 10.42
N PRO A 26 0.90 -21.42 11.00
CA PRO A 26 1.82 -21.38 12.12
C PRO A 26 2.97 -20.42 11.86
N ASP A 27 3.35 -19.68 12.88
CA ASP A 27 4.19 -18.50 12.75
C ASP A 27 5.57 -18.80 12.12
N TRP A 28 6.09 -20.02 12.36
CA TRP A 28 7.30 -20.53 11.74
C TRP A 28 7.16 -20.81 10.22
N ILE A 29 5.98 -21.23 9.75
CA ILE A 29 5.68 -21.42 8.32
C ILE A 29 5.52 -20.06 7.65
N ALA A 30 4.82 -19.13 8.28
CA ALA A 30 4.67 -17.76 7.80
C ALA A 30 6.04 -17.08 7.64
N LYS A 31 6.94 -17.22 8.62
CA LYS A 31 8.34 -16.74 8.55
C LYS A 31 9.12 -17.38 7.40
N LYS A 32 8.97 -18.69 7.16
CA LYS A 32 9.65 -19.40 6.06
C LYS A 32 9.11 -19.01 4.68
N ARG A 33 7.81 -18.75 4.55
CA ARG A 33 7.14 -18.41 3.28
C ARG A 33 6.89 -16.91 3.11
N LYS A 34 7.45 -16.04 3.96
CA LYS A 34 7.21 -14.59 3.95
C LYS A 34 7.38 -13.94 2.58
N ARG A 35 8.33 -14.41 1.76
CA ARG A 35 8.53 -13.91 0.39
C ARG A 35 7.42 -14.33 -0.59
N GLN A 36 6.86 -15.51 -0.44
CA GLN A 36 5.75 -16.00 -1.27
C GLN A 36 4.42 -15.37 -0.83
N LEU A 37 4.20 -15.26 0.48
CA LEU A 37 3.01 -14.64 1.09
C LEU A 37 2.87 -13.15 0.75
N LYS A 38 3.97 -12.44 0.52
CA LYS A 38 3.92 -11.03 0.05
C LYS A 38 3.21 -10.85 -1.30
N HIS A 39 3.16 -11.89 -2.12
CA HIS A 39 2.47 -11.86 -3.41
C HIS A 39 1.03 -12.37 -3.31
N ASP A 40 0.61 -12.84 -2.14
CA ASP A 40 -0.75 -13.31 -1.90
C ASP A 40 -1.66 -12.12 -1.58
N SER A 41 -2.75 -11.99 -2.34
CA SER A 41 -3.71 -10.90 -2.21
C SER A 41 -4.45 -10.95 -0.87
N GLU A 42 -4.72 -12.14 -0.33
CA GLU A 42 -5.36 -12.29 0.99
C GLU A 42 -4.42 -11.81 2.11
N TYR A 43 -3.12 -12.09 2.00
CA TYR A 43 -2.13 -11.65 2.99
C TYR A 43 -1.88 -10.14 2.90
N GLN A 44 -1.84 -9.58 1.68
CA GLN A 44 -1.68 -8.13 1.47
C GLN A 44 -2.90 -7.33 1.91
N SER A 45 -4.09 -7.91 1.83
CA SER A 45 -5.35 -7.27 2.20
C SER A 45 -5.83 -7.56 3.62
N ARG A 46 -5.02 -8.28 4.41
CA ARG A 46 -5.30 -8.59 5.82
C ARG A 46 -5.20 -7.33 6.68
N ILE A 47 -6.21 -7.13 7.52
CA ILE A 47 -6.23 -6.10 8.55
C ILE A 47 -6.03 -6.80 9.88
N GLU A 48 -4.98 -6.43 10.60
CA GLU A 48 -4.80 -6.79 12.01
C GLU A 48 -4.97 -5.50 12.80
N LEU A 49 -6.05 -5.41 13.59
CA LEU A 49 -6.38 -4.20 14.34
C LEU A 49 -5.41 -4.01 15.51
N ILE A 50 -5.22 -5.07 16.30
CA ILE A 50 -4.30 -5.12 17.43
C ILE A 50 -3.25 -6.16 17.08
N GLN A 51 -1.99 -5.76 17.13
CA GLN A 51 -0.87 -6.66 16.90
C GLN A 51 -0.79 -7.69 18.04
N ASP A 52 -0.52 -8.95 17.66
CA ASP A 52 -0.36 -10.08 18.58
C ASP A 52 -1.62 -10.33 19.45
N PHE A 53 -2.81 -10.08 18.89
CA PHE A 53 -4.10 -10.36 19.52
C PHE A 53 -4.47 -11.86 19.46
N GLU A 54 -3.56 -12.70 19.93
CA GLU A 54 -3.69 -14.16 19.92
C GLU A 54 -3.07 -14.79 21.17
N PHE A 55 -3.53 -15.99 21.49
CA PHE A 55 -2.92 -16.90 22.45
C PHE A 55 -2.50 -18.18 21.75
N SER A 56 -1.58 -18.94 22.34
CA SER A 56 -1.02 -20.13 21.68
C SER A 56 -2.04 -21.26 21.47
N GLU A 57 -3.03 -21.39 22.37
CA GLU A 57 -4.06 -22.42 22.31
C GLU A 57 -5.45 -21.79 22.42
N SER A 58 -5.78 -21.23 23.58
CA SER A 58 -7.10 -20.65 23.85
C SER A 58 -7.04 -19.48 24.84
N SER A 59 -8.13 -18.72 24.87
CA SER A 59 -8.35 -17.59 25.78
C SER A 59 -9.52 -17.85 26.72
N ASN A 60 -9.36 -17.44 27.98
CA ASN A 60 -10.35 -17.67 29.02
C ASN A 60 -11.30 -16.48 29.17
N LYS A 61 -10.77 -15.34 29.63
CA LYS A 61 -11.54 -14.12 29.86
C LYS A 61 -10.88 -12.91 29.23
N ILE A 62 -11.71 -11.92 28.91
CA ILE A 62 -11.28 -10.61 28.43
C ILE A 62 -12.07 -9.52 29.13
N LYS A 63 -11.39 -8.47 29.58
CA LYS A 63 -12.00 -7.27 30.16
C LYS A 63 -11.32 -6.03 29.62
N VAL A 64 -12.14 -5.04 29.31
CA VAL A 64 -11.70 -3.70 28.91
C VAL A 64 -11.63 -2.84 30.17
N SER A 65 -10.61 -1.99 30.26
CA SER A 65 -10.49 -1.07 31.38
C SER A 65 -11.62 -0.03 31.35
N PRO A 66 -12.10 0.48 32.49
CA PRO A 66 -13.13 1.52 32.52
C PRO A 66 -12.84 2.74 31.63
N ASP A 67 -11.57 3.12 31.49
CA ASP A 67 -11.13 4.22 30.61
C ASP A 67 -11.22 3.89 29.11
N GLY A 68 -11.45 2.63 28.74
CA GLY A 68 -11.57 2.20 27.35
C GLY A 68 -10.27 2.26 26.54
N GLN A 69 -9.11 2.40 27.19
CA GLN A 69 -7.78 2.47 26.55
C GLN A 69 -6.99 1.16 26.61
N TYR A 70 -7.36 0.26 27.52
CA TYR A 70 -6.65 -1.00 27.70
C TYR A 70 -7.61 -2.18 27.65
N ALA A 71 -7.14 -3.30 27.12
CA ALA A 71 -7.77 -4.60 27.32
C ALA A 71 -6.80 -5.53 28.02
N MET A 72 -7.32 -6.31 28.97
CA MET A 72 -6.61 -7.41 29.58
C MET A 72 -7.28 -8.71 29.15
N ALA A 73 -6.49 -9.68 28.73
CA ALA A 73 -6.96 -11.01 28.39
C ALA A 73 -6.10 -12.07 29.08
N THR A 74 -6.69 -13.22 29.36
CA THR A 74 -5.99 -14.35 30.00
C THR A 74 -6.00 -15.57 29.08
N GLY A 75 -4.85 -16.23 28.93
CA GLY A 75 -4.68 -17.43 28.12
C GLY A 75 -4.45 -18.70 28.95
N THR A 76 -4.63 -19.85 28.31
CA THR A 76 -4.50 -21.19 28.91
C THR A 76 -3.06 -21.70 28.94
N TYR A 77 -2.37 -21.66 27.78
CA TYR A 77 -1.03 -22.25 27.62
C TYR A 77 0.03 -21.21 27.18
N LYS A 78 1.19 -21.13 27.85
CA LYS A 78 1.33 -21.27 29.31
C LYS A 78 0.38 -20.27 29.98
N PRO A 79 -0.09 -20.51 31.22
CA PRO A 79 -1.00 -19.56 31.87
C PRO A 79 -0.41 -18.16 31.86
N GLN A 80 -1.08 -17.23 31.20
CA GLN A 80 -0.53 -15.92 30.93
C GLN A 80 -1.60 -14.84 30.84
N ILE A 81 -1.17 -13.61 31.04
CA ILE A 81 -1.97 -12.39 30.97
C ILE A 81 -1.35 -11.54 29.88
N HIS A 82 -2.19 -11.15 28.92
CA HIS A 82 -1.87 -10.17 27.91
C HIS A 82 -2.58 -8.87 28.24
N VAL A 83 -1.83 -7.77 28.25
CA VAL A 83 -2.40 -6.43 28.34
C VAL A 83 -2.14 -5.73 27.03
N TYR A 84 -3.20 -5.31 26.36
CA TYR A 84 -3.18 -4.58 25.12
C TYR A 84 -3.37 -3.09 25.38
N ASP A 85 -2.59 -2.27 24.68
CA ASP A 85 -2.71 -0.82 24.69
C ASP A 85 -3.34 -0.36 23.37
N PHE A 86 -4.56 0.15 23.45
CA PHE A 86 -5.30 0.54 22.26
C PHE A 86 -4.74 1.77 21.57
N SER A 87 -4.03 2.64 22.30
CA SER A 87 -3.38 3.81 21.70
C SER A 87 -2.23 3.42 20.76
N ASN A 88 -1.53 2.34 21.11
CA ASN A 88 -0.39 1.82 20.34
C ASN A 88 -0.75 0.63 19.45
N LEU A 89 -1.99 0.12 19.53
CA LEU A 89 -2.49 -1.03 18.77
C LEU A 89 -1.63 -2.30 18.96
N SER A 90 -1.01 -2.48 20.13
CA SER A 90 -0.08 -3.57 20.35
C SER A 90 -0.19 -4.15 21.75
N LEU A 91 0.38 -5.34 21.92
CA LEU A 91 0.64 -5.91 23.23
C LEU A 91 1.58 -4.98 24.03
N LYS A 92 1.15 -4.59 25.23
CA LYS A 92 1.95 -3.77 26.16
C LYS A 92 2.95 -4.64 26.92
N PHE A 93 2.46 -5.76 27.45
CA PHE A 93 3.28 -6.80 28.05
C PHE A 93 2.51 -8.12 28.13
N GLU A 94 3.29 -9.19 28.25
CA GLU A 94 2.85 -10.54 28.61
C GLU A 94 3.44 -10.89 29.97
N ARG A 95 2.61 -11.45 30.86
CA ARG A 95 3.06 -12.02 32.13
C ARG A 95 2.54 -13.44 32.25
N HIS A 96 3.41 -14.32 32.72
CA HIS A 96 3.02 -15.69 33.04
C HIS A 96 2.50 -15.76 34.47
N THR A 97 1.46 -16.57 34.69
CA THR A 97 0.92 -16.93 36.00
C THR A 97 1.28 -18.37 36.34
N ASP A 98 1.32 -18.68 37.64
CA ASP A 98 1.63 -20.05 38.09
C ASP A 98 0.54 -21.06 37.69
N ALA A 99 -0.71 -20.60 37.73
CA ALA A 99 -1.89 -21.39 37.46
C ALA A 99 -2.80 -20.63 36.49
N GLU A 100 -3.68 -21.38 35.86
CA GLU A 100 -4.71 -20.86 34.97
C GLU A 100 -5.71 -19.98 35.73
N ASN A 101 -6.07 -18.86 35.11
CA ASN A 101 -7.04 -17.92 35.65
C ASN A 101 -8.46 -18.33 35.25
N VAL A 102 -9.37 -18.38 36.23
CA VAL A 102 -10.81 -18.61 36.04
C VAL A 102 -11.52 -17.30 35.75
N ASP A 103 -11.30 -16.31 36.61
CA ASP A 103 -11.89 -14.99 36.52
C ASP A 103 -10.88 -13.95 36.97
N PHE A 104 -11.04 -12.72 36.52
CA PHE A 104 -10.21 -11.62 36.97
C PHE A 104 -10.98 -10.31 36.90
N ILE A 105 -10.57 -9.33 37.69
CA ILE A 105 -11.17 -7.99 37.71
C ILE A 105 -10.06 -6.95 37.67
N ILE A 106 -10.32 -5.88 36.92
CA ILE A 106 -9.51 -4.68 36.94
C ILE A 106 -10.07 -3.76 38.04
N LEU A 107 -9.23 -3.39 39.02
CA LEU A 107 -9.64 -2.56 40.16
C LEU A 107 -9.48 -1.05 39.91
N SER A 108 -8.60 -0.69 38.99
CA SER A 108 -8.30 0.70 38.61
C SER A 108 -9.02 1.03 37.30
N ASP A 109 -9.10 2.32 36.96
CA ASP A 109 -9.67 2.73 35.66
C ASP A 109 -8.77 2.37 34.45
N ASP A 110 -7.46 2.29 34.70
CA ASP A 110 -6.41 1.74 33.83
C ASP A 110 -6.34 0.19 33.95
N TRP A 111 -5.17 -0.42 33.72
CA TRP A 111 -4.86 -1.83 34.01
C TRP A 111 -3.98 -2.03 35.26
N THR A 112 -3.63 -0.93 35.94
CA THR A 112 -2.47 -0.88 36.86
C THR A 112 -2.59 -1.77 38.10
N LYS A 113 -3.83 -2.04 38.52
CA LYS A 113 -4.18 -2.95 39.61
C LYS A 113 -5.22 -3.92 39.08
N SER A 114 -4.91 -5.20 39.13
CA SER A 114 -5.82 -6.28 38.77
C SER A 114 -5.76 -7.40 39.80
N VAL A 115 -6.86 -8.14 39.90
CA VAL A 115 -7.00 -9.28 40.78
C VAL A 115 -7.41 -10.47 39.94
N HIS A 116 -6.71 -11.58 40.11
CA HIS A 116 -6.93 -12.81 39.36
C HIS A 116 -7.29 -13.93 40.31
N LEU A 117 -8.42 -14.60 40.04
CA LEU A 117 -8.83 -15.82 40.69
C LEU A 117 -8.30 -17.01 39.89
N GLN A 118 -7.52 -17.87 40.55
CA GLN A 118 -6.85 -19.00 39.93
C GLN A 118 -7.51 -20.33 40.28
N ASN A 119 -7.32 -21.32 39.40
CA ASN A 119 -7.79 -22.69 39.58
C ASN A 119 -7.27 -23.35 40.88
N ASP A 120 -6.10 -22.96 41.39
CA ASP A 120 -5.48 -23.54 42.59
C ASP A 120 -6.02 -22.99 43.94
N ARG A 121 -7.15 -22.26 43.89
CA ARG A 121 -7.80 -21.53 45.00
C ARG A 121 -7.02 -20.32 45.48
N SER A 122 -6.07 -19.84 44.69
CA SER A 122 -5.34 -18.63 45.02
C SER A 122 -5.93 -17.41 44.33
N ILE A 123 -5.82 -16.28 44.99
CA ILE A 123 -6.13 -14.96 44.44
C ILE A 123 -4.81 -14.22 44.33
N GLN A 124 -4.44 -13.84 43.11
CA GLN A 124 -3.24 -13.06 42.82
C GLN A 124 -3.59 -11.59 42.63
N PHE A 125 -2.95 -10.74 43.43
CA PHE A 125 -2.97 -9.30 43.27
C PHE A 125 -1.81 -8.89 42.37
N GLN A 126 -2.12 -8.30 41.23
CA GLN A 126 -1.13 -7.82 40.29
C GLN A 126 -1.12 -6.30 40.23
N THR A 127 0.08 -5.76 40.11
CA THR A 127 0.34 -4.33 39.95
C THR A 127 1.18 -4.09 38.70
N LYS A 128 1.56 -2.83 38.44
CA LYS A 128 2.54 -2.49 37.38
C LYS A 128 3.85 -3.28 37.52
N GLY A 129 4.31 -3.54 38.74
CA GLY A 129 5.57 -4.26 39.02
C GLY A 129 5.49 -5.78 38.97
N GLY A 130 4.32 -6.36 38.64
CA GLY A 130 4.10 -7.80 38.67
C GLY A 130 3.22 -8.24 39.83
N VAL A 131 3.47 -9.43 40.37
CA VAL A 131 2.69 -9.99 41.50
C VAL A 131 3.05 -9.23 42.78
N HIS A 132 2.05 -8.54 43.34
CA HIS A 132 2.19 -7.83 44.61
C HIS A 132 1.98 -8.78 45.79
N TYR A 133 0.92 -9.59 45.73
CA TYR A 133 0.57 -10.51 46.80
C TYR A 133 -0.26 -11.69 46.29
N LYS A 134 -0.14 -12.84 46.94
CA LYS A 134 -0.92 -14.05 46.65
C LYS A 134 -1.61 -14.49 47.94
N THR A 135 -2.94 -14.54 47.90
CA THR A 135 -3.76 -15.04 49.01
C THR A 135 -4.43 -16.34 48.61
N ARG A 136 -4.92 -17.11 49.57
CA ARG A 136 -5.62 -18.37 49.32
C ARG A 136 -7.01 -18.33 49.96
N ILE A 137 -8.00 -18.82 49.24
CA ILE A 137 -9.36 -19.06 49.75
C ILE A 137 -9.54 -20.55 50.12
N PRO A 138 -10.44 -20.89 51.06
CA PRO A 138 -10.62 -22.26 51.53
C PRO A 138 -11.12 -23.21 50.44
N LYS A 139 -12.08 -22.75 49.63
CA LYS A 139 -12.76 -23.52 48.56
C LYS A 139 -12.37 -23.06 47.16
N PHE A 140 -12.75 -23.83 46.15
CA PHE A 140 -12.57 -23.45 44.74
C PHE A 140 -13.51 -22.31 44.38
N GLY A 141 -12.95 -21.20 43.88
CA GLY A 141 -13.73 -20.07 43.41
C GLY A 141 -14.15 -20.28 41.96
N ARG A 142 -15.38 -19.89 41.62
CA ARG A 142 -15.95 -19.91 40.27
C ARG A 142 -16.02 -18.50 39.69
N CYS A 143 -16.41 -17.52 40.50
CA CYS A 143 -16.58 -16.13 40.08
C CYS A 143 -16.08 -15.16 41.16
N MET A 144 -15.80 -13.93 40.74
CA MET A 144 -15.44 -12.83 41.64
C MET A 144 -16.14 -11.55 41.22
N SER A 145 -16.41 -10.67 42.18
CA SER A 145 -16.89 -9.31 41.94
C SER A 145 -16.25 -8.33 42.93
N TYR A 146 -16.09 -7.07 42.54
CA TYR A 146 -15.50 -6.02 43.38
C TYR A 146 -16.53 -4.93 43.65
N ASN A 147 -16.73 -4.60 44.93
CA ASN A 147 -17.58 -3.49 45.33
C ASN A 147 -16.72 -2.22 45.56
N PRO A 148 -16.82 -1.19 44.70
CA PRO A 148 -16.01 0.02 44.83
C PRO A 148 -16.38 0.88 46.05
N PHE A 149 -17.59 0.76 46.61
CA PHE A 149 -18.02 1.61 47.72
C PHE A 149 -17.43 1.20 49.07
N ILE A 150 -17.22 -0.11 49.27
CA ILE A 150 -16.76 -0.68 50.56
C ILE A 150 -15.31 -1.20 50.42
N CYS A 151 -14.79 -1.24 49.19
CA CYS A 151 -13.52 -1.86 48.85
C CYS A 151 -13.47 -3.35 49.20
N ASP A 152 -14.62 -4.03 49.11
CA ASP A 152 -14.74 -5.47 49.36
C ASP A 152 -14.63 -6.24 48.03
N LEU A 153 -13.71 -7.19 47.99
CA LEU A 153 -13.66 -8.22 46.97
C LEU A 153 -14.51 -9.41 47.43
N LEU A 154 -15.50 -9.76 46.60
CA LEU A 154 -16.41 -10.87 46.80
C LEU A 154 -15.97 -12.04 45.93
N VAL A 155 -15.86 -13.22 46.51
CA VAL A 155 -15.46 -14.43 45.79
C VAL A 155 -16.44 -15.54 46.09
N GLY A 156 -17.13 -15.98 45.03
CA GLY A 156 -18.11 -17.05 45.03
C GLY A 156 -17.45 -18.32 44.54
N GLY A 157 -17.83 -19.44 45.12
CA GLY A 157 -17.21 -20.72 44.81
C GLY A 157 -18.07 -21.90 45.16
N ALA A 158 -17.43 -23.06 45.21
CA ALA A 158 -18.06 -24.29 45.63
C ALA A 158 -18.37 -24.22 47.14
N GLY A 159 -19.63 -24.51 47.50
CA GLY A 159 -20.13 -24.50 48.87
C GLY A 159 -20.99 -23.28 49.20
N ASN A 160 -21.31 -23.17 50.49
CA ASN A 160 -22.33 -22.25 51.00
C ASN A 160 -21.80 -20.85 51.37
N GLU A 161 -20.50 -20.61 51.25
CA GLU A 161 -19.86 -19.39 51.74
C GLU A 161 -19.47 -18.46 50.60
N LEU A 162 -19.96 -17.22 50.65
CA LEU A 162 -19.48 -16.12 49.82
C LEU A 162 -18.38 -15.38 50.58
N TYR A 163 -17.14 -15.57 50.13
CA TYR A 163 -15.96 -15.00 50.79
C TYR A 163 -15.85 -13.51 50.54
N ARG A 164 -15.61 -12.75 51.61
CA ARG A 164 -15.41 -11.30 51.58
C ARG A 164 -13.99 -10.96 52.00
N LEU A 165 -13.25 -10.32 51.11
CA LEU A 165 -11.91 -9.82 51.38
C LEU A 165 -11.90 -8.30 51.26
N ASN A 166 -11.75 -7.61 52.38
CA ASN A 166 -11.66 -6.16 52.35
C ASN A 166 -10.25 -5.74 51.93
N LEU A 167 -10.14 -5.00 50.82
CA LEU A 167 -8.86 -4.60 50.24
C LEU A 167 -8.24 -3.38 50.94
N ASP A 168 -9.04 -2.57 51.63
CA ASP A 168 -8.55 -1.42 52.39
C ASP A 168 -7.88 -1.87 53.70
N GLN A 169 -8.51 -2.81 54.40
CA GLN A 169 -8.01 -3.38 55.65
C GLN A 169 -7.08 -4.58 55.45
N GLY A 170 -7.10 -5.20 54.27
CA GLY A 170 -6.29 -6.38 53.94
C GLY A 170 -6.68 -7.64 54.73
N ARG A 171 -7.94 -7.77 55.18
CA ARG A 171 -8.41 -8.91 55.98
C ARG A 171 -9.65 -9.57 55.39
N PHE A 172 -9.80 -10.87 55.66
CA PHE A 172 -11.06 -11.56 55.43
C PHE A 172 -12.10 -11.07 56.45
N LEU A 173 -13.27 -10.73 55.95
CA LEU A 173 -14.46 -10.48 56.76
C LEU A 173 -15.26 -11.76 56.91
N ASN A 174 -16.23 -11.75 57.81
CA ASN A 174 -17.16 -12.86 57.93
C ASN A 174 -17.86 -13.09 56.58
N PRO A 175 -17.83 -14.33 56.05
CA PRO A 175 -18.46 -14.64 54.78
C PRO A 175 -19.99 -14.51 54.88
N PHE A 176 -20.65 -14.30 53.74
CA PHE A 176 -22.10 -14.48 53.70
C PHE A 176 -22.40 -15.96 53.55
N VAL A 177 -23.30 -16.46 54.40
CA VAL A 177 -23.75 -17.85 54.36
C VAL A 177 -25.03 -17.86 53.55
N VAL A 178 -24.95 -18.50 52.40
CA VAL A 178 -26.06 -18.74 51.47
C VAL A 178 -26.99 -19.80 52.08
N GLU A 179 -28.15 -20.07 51.47
CA GLU A 179 -29.02 -21.15 51.94
C GLU A 179 -28.66 -22.52 51.34
N SER A 180 -28.22 -22.55 50.07
CA SER A 180 -27.80 -23.77 49.38
C SER A 180 -26.33 -24.10 49.58
N ASP A 181 -26.05 -25.40 49.72
CA ASP A 181 -24.71 -25.96 49.85
C ASP A 181 -24.03 -26.29 48.50
N LEU A 182 -24.74 -26.20 47.36
CA LEU A 182 -24.25 -26.66 46.06
C LEU A 182 -23.16 -25.73 45.47
N GLY A 183 -23.35 -24.41 45.54
CA GLY A 183 -22.33 -23.44 45.17
C GLY A 183 -22.86 -22.17 44.51
N ILE A 184 -21.95 -21.21 44.32
CA ILE A 184 -22.21 -19.92 43.68
C ILE A 184 -21.49 -19.88 42.32
N ASN A 185 -22.25 -19.78 41.25
CA ASN A 185 -21.74 -19.78 39.87
C ASN A 185 -21.42 -18.36 39.37
N ALA A 186 -22.31 -17.40 39.64
CA ALA A 186 -22.16 -16.03 39.20
C ALA A 186 -22.34 -15.04 40.35
N LEU A 187 -21.59 -13.94 40.28
CA LEU A 187 -21.70 -12.81 41.20
C LEU A 187 -21.70 -11.51 40.40
N ASP A 188 -22.57 -10.59 40.81
CA ASP A 188 -22.52 -9.22 40.33
C ASP A 188 -22.89 -8.24 41.45
N VAL A 189 -22.42 -7.01 41.33
CA VAL A 189 -22.69 -5.93 42.27
C VAL A 189 -23.25 -4.75 41.52
N ASN A 190 -24.43 -4.30 41.94
CA ASN A 190 -25.04 -3.12 41.36
C ASN A 190 -24.19 -1.88 41.69
N LYS A 191 -23.73 -1.16 40.65
CA LYS A 191 -22.92 0.04 40.77
C LYS A 191 -23.65 1.24 41.37
N THR A 192 -24.99 1.29 41.39
CA THR A 192 -25.72 2.45 41.94
C THR A 192 -26.09 2.24 43.40
N HIS A 193 -26.71 1.11 43.75
CA HIS A 193 -27.20 0.84 45.10
C HIS A 193 -26.22 0.02 45.95
N GLY A 194 -25.29 -0.71 45.32
CA GLY A 194 -24.37 -1.62 46.00
C GLY A 194 -24.97 -2.97 46.37
N LEU A 195 -26.17 -3.32 45.86
CA LEU A 195 -26.79 -4.62 46.08
C LEU A 195 -25.94 -5.73 45.41
N ILE A 196 -25.69 -6.80 46.14
CA ILE A 196 -24.92 -7.94 45.68
C ILE A 196 -25.91 -9.02 45.23
N SER A 197 -25.72 -9.59 44.05
CA SER A 197 -26.48 -10.77 43.58
C SER A 197 -25.56 -11.99 43.52
N ALA A 198 -26.01 -13.09 44.12
CA ALA A 198 -25.37 -14.40 44.04
C ALA A 198 -26.27 -15.38 43.30
N GLY A 199 -25.76 -15.96 42.22
CA GLY A 199 -26.45 -16.96 41.41
C GLY A 199 -26.06 -18.36 41.85
N LEU A 200 -27.04 -19.13 42.29
CA LEU A 200 -26.84 -20.46 42.84
C LEU A 200 -27.07 -21.55 41.79
N GLU A 201 -26.48 -22.71 42.07
CA GLU A 201 -26.67 -23.93 41.28
C GLU A 201 -28.14 -24.40 41.34
N ASP A 202 -28.84 -24.18 42.45
CA ASP A 202 -30.25 -24.57 42.65
C ASP A 202 -31.27 -23.80 41.78
N GLY A 203 -30.82 -22.89 40.92
CA GLY A 203 -31.73 -22.04 40.14
C GLY A 203 -32.38 -20.93 40.96
N THR A 204 -31.77 -20.55 42.09
CA THR A 204 -32.19 -19.41 42.91
C THR A 204 -31.14 -18.29 42.91
N VAL A 205 -31.61 -17.04 42.85
CA VAL A 205 -30.75 -15.86 42.99
C VAL A 205 -30.96 -15.28 44.39
N GLU A 206 -29.89 -15.10 45.14
CA GLU A 206 -29.93 -14.39 46.41
C GLU A 206 -29.39 -12.98 46.28
N PHE A 207 -30.13 -12.02 46.84
CA PHE A 207 -29.72 -10.62 46.94
C PHE A 207 -29.27 -10.29 48.35
N TRP A 208 -28.09 -9.71 48.47
CA TRP A 208 -27.44 -9.35 49.73
C TRP A 208 -27.19 -7.85 49.79
N ASP A 209 -27.64 -7.21 50.86
CA ASP A 209 -27.29 -5.80 51.13
C ASP A 209 -25.99 -5.77 51.95
N PRO A 210 -24.90 -5.19 51.43
CA PRO A 210 -23.64 -5.15 52.15
C PRO A 210 -23.68 -4.28 53.42
N ARG A 211 -24.61 -3.32 53.50
CA ARG A 211 -24.78 -2.43 54.67
C ARG A 211 -25.44 -3.18 55.81
N ALA A 212 -26.57 -3.84 55.53
CA ALA A 212 -27.28 -4.67 56.50
C ALA A 212 -26.53 -5.98 56.83
N ARG A 213 -25.64 -6.44 55.93
CA ARG A 213 -24.92 -7.72 56.02
C ARG A 213 -25.86 -8.92 56.15
N GLN A 214 -27.06 -8.78 55.63
CA GLN A 214 -28.11 -9.77 55.65
C GLN A 214 -28.67 -9.94 54.24
N ARG A 215 -29.25 -11.11 53.99
CA ARG A 215 -29.97 -11.39 52.75
C ARG A 215 -31.21 -10.50 52.69
N ALA A 216 -31.33 -9.74 51.61
CA ALA A 216 -32.46 -8.87 51.35
C ALA A 216 -33.63 -9.63 50.72
N ALA A 217 -33.35 -10.45 49.71
CA ALA A 217 -34.37 -11.19 48.99
C ALA A 217 -33.80 -12.49 48.37
N LYS A 218 -34.70 -13.42 48.05
CA LYS A 218 -34.42 -14.64 47.30
C LYS A 218 -35.41 -14.75 46.16
N LEU A 219 -34.90 -15.02 44.96
CA LEU A 219 -35.66 -15.14 43.73
C LEU A 219 -35.58 -16.59 43.24
N TYR A 220 -36.75 -17.21 43.02
CA TYR A 220 -36.85 -18.58 42.55
C TYR A 220 -37.06 -18.56 41.04
N VAL A 221 -35.97 -18.79 40.29
CA VAL A 221 -36.00 -18.77 38.82
C VAL A 221 -36.46 -20.12 38.27
N SER A 222 -36.03 -21.22 38.89
CA SER A 222 -36.45 -22.60 38.56
C SER A 222 -37.97 -22.76 38.55
N ASP A 223 -38.65 -22.25 39.58
CA ASP A 223 -40.09 -22.41 39.76
C ASP A 223 -40.90 -21.68 38.70
N GLN A 224 -40.33 -20.64 38.10
CA GLN A 224 -40.98 -19.82 37.09
C GLN A 224 -40.82 -20.39 35.68
N LEU A 225 -39.72 -21.11 35.45
CA LEU A 225 -39.46 -21.83 34.20
C LEU A 225 -40.03 -23.25 34.21
N GLU A 226 -40.47 -23.76 35.36
CA GLU A 226 -40.90 -25.14 35.58
C GLU A 226 -39.82 -26.19 35.22
N GLU A 227 -38.55 -25.76 35.17
CA GLU A 227 -37.39 -26.55 34.77
C GLU A 227 -36.27 -26.41 35.82
N SER A 228 -35.52 -27.48 36.04
CA SER A 228 -34.37 -27.47 36.95
C SER A 228 -33.18 -26.84 36.25
N CYS A 229 -33.04 -25.52 36.39
CA CYS A 229 -31.95 -24.76 35.78
C CYS A 229 -30.93 -24.30 36.82
N GLU A 230 -29.66 -24.18 36.43
CA GLU A 230 -28.64 -23.50 37.22
C GLU A 230 -28.49 -22.06 36.73
N ILE A 231 -28.10 -21.13 37.60
CA ILE A 231 -27.85 -19.74 37.18
C ILE A 231 -26.38 -19.57 36.84
N SER A 232 -26.08 -19.29 35.58
CA SER A 232 -24.71 -19.22 35.05
C SER A 232 -24.19 -17.79 34.91
N ALA A 233 -25.06 -16.81 34.66
CA ALA A 233 -24.68 -15.41 34.47
C ALA A 233 -25.65 -14.44 35.13
N LEU A 234 -25.13 -13.37 35.73
CA LEU A 234 -25.90 -12.29 36.34
C LEU A 234 -25.36 -10.95 35.88
N SER A 235 -26.24 -9.96 35.73
CA SER A 235 -25.85 -8.61 35.33
C SER A 235 -26.87 -7.56 35.77
N PHE A 236 -26.41 -6.58 36.54
CA PHE A 236 -27.18 -5.38 36.85
C PHE A 236 -26.98 -4.32 35.78
N ARG A 237 -28.09 -3.63 35.47
CA ARG A 237 -28.06 -2.43 34.64
C ARG A 237 -27.55 -1.23 35.47
N ASN A 238 -26.94 -0.24 34.81
CA ASN A 238 -26.48 1.00 35.46
C ASN A 238 -27.65 1.86 36.02
N ASP A 239 -28.90 1.62 35.62
CA ASP A 239 -30.10 2.27 36.19
C ASP A 239 -30.42 1.77 37.62
N GLY A 240 -29.94 0.58 37.97
CA GLY A 240 -30.13 -0.03 39.29
C GLY A 240 -31.47 -0.75 39.51
N LEU A 241 -32.39 -0.71 38.55
CA LEU A 241 -33.70 -1.36 38.61
C LEU A 241 -33.83 -2.60 37.73
N SER A 242 -33.16 -2.65 36.58
CA SER A 242 -33.19 -3.82 35.71
C SER A 242 -32.11 -4.82 36.11
N PHE A 243 -32.50 -6.08 36.21
CA PHE A 243 -31.64 -7.21 36.51
C PHE A 243 -31.78 -8.25 35.41
N ALA A 244 -30.65 -8.82 34.96
CA ALA A 244 -30.66 -9.93 34.02
C ALA A 244 -30.07 -11.17 34.65
N CYS A 245 -30.70 -12.31 34.37
CA CYS A 245 -30.32 -13.62 34.84
C CYS A 245 -30.22 -14.57 33.65
N GLY A 246 -29.13 -15.30 33.54
CA GLY A 246 -28.91 -16.34 32.54
C GLY A 246 -28.92 -17.71 33.17
N THR A 247 -29.62 -18.65 32.54
CA THR A 247 -29.65 -20.05 32.96
C THR A 247 -28.68 -20.93 32.17
N SER A 248 -28.39 -22.10 32.73
CA SER A 248 -27.61 -23.16 32.08
C SER A 248 -28.27 -23.74 30.83
N GLU A 249 -29.58 -23.58 30.66
CA GLU A 249 -30.34 -24.08 29.52
C GLU A 249 -30.47 -23.06 28.37
N GLY A 250 -29.78 -21.91 28.44
CA GLY A 250 -29.79 -20.93 27.36
C GLY A 250 -30.94 -19.93 27.42
N LYS A 251 -31.68 -19.87 28.53
CA LYS A 251 -32.79 -18.92 28.73
C LYS A 251 -32.29 -17.67 29.47
N SER A 252 -32.42 -16.53 28.80
CA SER A 252 -32.13 -15.21 29.34
C SER A 252 -33.40 -14.60 29.91
N LEU A 253 -33.37 -14.25 31.19
CA LEU A 253 -34.49 -13.65 31.92
C LEU A 253 -34.14 -12.21 32.28
N ILE A 254 -35.07 -11.30 32.03
CA ILE A 254 -34.99 -9.93 32.52
C ILE A 254 -36.01 -9.77 33.65
N TYR A 255 -35.56 -9.17 34.74
CA TYR A 255 -36.34 -8.80 35.90
C TYR A 255 -36.28 -7.30 36.14
N ASP A 256 -37.35 -6.77 36.73
CA ASP A 256 -37.30 -5.52 37.48
C ASP A 256 -37.10 -5.91 38.95
N LEU A 257 -36.15 -5.31 39.66
CA LEU A 257 -35.87 -5.60 41.08
C LEU A 257 -37.11 -5.48 41.97
N ARG A 258 -38.14 -4.75 41.54
CA ARG A 258 -39.39 -4.56 42.28
C ARG A 258 -40.36 -5.73 42.13
N ALA A 259 -40.23 -6.53 41.09
CA ALA A 259 -41.15 -7.62 40.77
C ALA A 259 -40.41 -8.96 40.83
N SER A 260 -41.04 -9.96 41.45
CA SER A 260 -40.48 -11.31 41.50
C SER A 260 -40.64 -12.05 40.17
N THR A 261 -41.54 -11.62 39.28
CA THR A 261 -41.77 -12.26 37.98
C THR A 261 -40.91 -11.63 36.88
N PRO A 262 -40.45 -12.41 35.88
CA PRO A 262 -39.63 -11.89 34.81
C PRO A 262 -40.50 -11.02 33.90
N THR A 263 -39.92 -9.92 33.39
CA THR A 263 -40.58 -9.10 32.39
C THR A 263 -40.57 -9.79 31.04
N ILE A 264 -39.43 -10.37 30.67
CA ILE A 264 -39.21 -11.10 29.41
C ILE A 264 -38.37 -12.34 29.68
N VAL A 265 -38.80 -13.45 29.10
CA VAL A 265 -38.05 -14.70 28.97
C VAL A 265 -37.65 -14.84 27.50
N LYS A 266 -36.36 -15.00 27.24
CA LYS A 266 -35.85 -15.20 25.88
C LYS A 266 -34.95 -16.41 25.81
N ASP A 267 -35.27 -17.32 24.91
CA ASP A 267 -34.44 -18.47 24.57
C ASP A 267 -33.50 -18.15 23.40
N GLN A 268 -32.26 -18.63 23.50
CA GLN A 268 -31.25 -18.54 22.46
C GLN A 268 -31.35 -19.68 21.43
N GLY A 269 -31.96 -20.81 21.81
CA GLY A 269 -32.35 -21.91 20.92
C GLY A 269 -31.37 -23.08 20.83
N TYR A 270 -30.09 -22.91 21.22
CA TYR A 270 -29.12 -24.03 21.23
C TYR A 270 -29.13 -24.85 22.52
N GLY A 271 -29.77 -24.37 23.59
CA GLY A 271 -29.82 -25.07 24.87
C GLY A 271 -28.48 -25.17 25.61
N PHE A 272 -27.52 -24.29 25.31
CA PHE A 272 -26.25 -24.19 26.04
C PHE A 272 -26.32 -23.10 27.10
N GLU A 273 -25.46 -23.19 28.11
CA GLU A 273 -25.39 -22.19 29.18
C GLU A 273 -25.08 -20.78 28.66
N ILE A 274 -25.73 -19.79 29.27
CA ILE A 274 -25.41 -18.39 29.04
C ILE A 274 -24.15 -18.07 29.84
N LYS A 275 -23.04 -17.81 29.16
CA LYS A 275 -21.77 -17.47 29.81
C LYS A 275 -21.74 -16.04 30.33
N LYS A 276 -22.32 -15.09 29.58
CA LYS A 276 -22.28 -13.68 29.94
C LYS A 276 -23.48 -12.90 29.42
N ILE A 277 -23.86 -11.90 30.21
CA ILE A 277 -24.91 -10.94 29.90
C ILE A 277 -24.35 -9.54 30.13
N ILE A 278 -24.48 -8.67 29.13
CA ILE A 278 -23.99 -7.30 29.19
C ILE A 278 -25.09 -6.35 28.75
N TRP A 279 -25.34 -5.34 29.57
CA TRP A 279 -26.24 -4.24 29.23
C TRP A 279 -25.53 -3.22 28.32
N ILE A 280 -26.13 -2.90 27.18
CA ILE A 280 -25.62 -1.89 26.26
C ILE A 280 -26.42 -0.60 26.49
N ASP A 281 -26.00 0.15 27.50
CA ASP A 281 -26.70 1.36 27.96
C ASP A 281 -26.04 2.66 27.48
N GLU A 282 -24.72 2.62 27.28
CA GLU A 282 -23.88 3.82 27.14
C GLU A 282 -23.90 4.40 25.70
N ASN A 283 -24.44 3.65 24.73
CA ASN A 283 -24.61 4.17 23.36
C ASN A 283 -25.77 5.18 23.27
N SER A 284 -25.45 6.38 22.79
CA SER A 284 -26.36 7.54 22.73
C SER A 284 -27.61 7.37 21.85
N SER A 285 -27.67 6.36 20.99
CA SER A 285 -28.75 6.16 20.01
C SER A 285 -29.82 5.16 20.46
N ASP A 286 -29.44 4.04 21.11
CA ASP A 286 -30.37 2.96 21.50
C ASP A 286 -30.00 2.37 22.88
N THR A 287 -30.47 2.98 23.96
CA THR A 287 -30.10 2.64 25.34
C THR A 287 -30.75 1.37 25.90
N ASN A 288 -31.40 0.54 25.08
CA ASN A 288 -32.29 -0.54 25.53
C ASN A 288 -31.87 -1.93 25.04
N LYS A 289 -30.64 -2.06 24.53
CA LYS A 289 -30.12 -3.32 24.01
C LYS A 289 -29.40 -4.11 25.10
N ILE A 290 -29.51 -5.42 25.01
CA ILE A 290 -28.81 -6.37 25.88
C ILE A 290 -28.08 -7.38 25.01
N LEU A 291 -26.86 -7.70 25.39
CA LEU A 291 -26.07 -8.77 24.80
C LEU A 291 -26.13 -9.99 25.71
N THR A 292 -26.37 -11.13 25.09
CA THR A 292 -26.43 -12.44 25.73
C THR A 292 -25.55 -13.39 24.93
N SER A 293 -24.59 -14.03 25.59
CA SER A 293 -23.65 -14.95 24.96
C SER A 293 -23.80 -16.36 25.51
N ASP A 294 -23.97 -17.31 24.60
CA ASP A 294 -23.85 -18.74 24.86
C ASP A 294 -22.44 -19.22 24.55
N LYS A 295 -22.22 -20.53 24.67
CA LYS A 295 -20.99 -21.18 24.21
C LYS A 295 -20.70 -20.96 22.72
N ARG A 296 -21.71 -20.85 21.85
CA ARG A 296 -21.49 -20.78 20.37
C ARG A 296 -21.87 -19.45 19.74
N ILE A 297 -22.87 -18.77 20.28
CA ILE A 297 -23.45 -17.57 19.68
C ILE A 297 -23.51 -16.44 20.69
N ALA A 298 -23.37 -15.21 20.20
CA ALA A 298 -23.70 -14.02 20.97
C ALA A 298 -24.78 -13.23 20.24
N LYS A 299 -25.94 -13.05 20.88
CA LYS A 299 -27.06 -12.29 20.31
C LYS A 299 -27.24 -10.98 21.05
N ILE A 300 -27.53 -9.93 20.29
CA ILE A 300 -27.97 -8.64 20.79
C ILE A 300 -29.45 -8.51 20.51
N TRP A 301 -30.21 -8.03 21.49
CA TRP A 301 -31.65 -7.87 21.36
C TRP A 301 -32.17 -6.75 22.24
N ASP A 302 -33.36 -6.27 21.92
CA ASP A 302 -33.97 -5.18 22.67
C ASP A 302 -34.71 -5.70 23.90
N ARG A 303 -34.43 -5.09 25.05
CA ARG A 303 -35.01 -5.49 26.34
C ARG A 303 -36.53 -5.39 26.38
N ASN A 304 -37.15 -4.48 25.64
CA ASN A 304 -38.60 -4.23 25.69
C ASN A 304 -39.38 -5.09 24.69
N SER A 305 -38.79 -5.34 23.51
CA SER A 305 -39.47 -6.03 22.41
C SER A 305 -39.12 -7.51 22.33
N GLY A 306 -37.98 -7.92 22.92
CA GLY A 306 -37.44 -9.27 22.82
C GLY A 306 -36.89 -9.62 21.43
N LYS A 307 -37.04 -8.74 20.43
CA LYS A 307 -36.62 -9.01 19.06
C LYS A 307 -35.09 -9.03 18.93
N PRO A 308 -34.51 -10.01 18.22
CA PRO A 308 -33.08 -10.03 17.95
C PRO A 308 -32.71 -8.86 17.02
N PHE A 309 -31.69 -8.10 17.41
CA PHE A 309 -31.12 -7.01 16.63
C PHE A 309 -29.98 -7.51 15.74
N ALA A 310 -29.01 -8.22 16.33
CA ALA A 310 -27.87 -8.79 15.62
C ALA A 310 -27.46 -10.13 16.26
N SER A 311 -26.88 -11.03 15.47
CA SER A 311 -26.22 -12.23 15.97
C SER A 311 -24.77 -12.29 15.49
N MET A 312 -23.88 -12.64 16.41
CA MET A 312 -22.47 -12.90 16.18
C MET A 312 -22.24 -14.39 16.33
N GLU A 313 -21.87 -15.03 15.22
CA GLU A 313 -21.67 -16.48 15.14
C GLU A 313 -20.22 -16.77 14.78
N PRO A 314 -19.31 -16.85 15.77
CA PRO A 314 -17.96 -17.32 15.52
C PRO A 314 -17.95 -18.80 15.12
N SER A 315 -16.91 -19.19 14.39
CA SER A 315 -16.69 -20.60 14.01
C SER A 315 -16.15 -21.46 15.15
N VAL A 316 -15.74 -20.83 16.26
CA VAL A 316 -15.15 -21.46 17.44
C VAL A 316 -15.96 -21.07 18.66
N ASP A 317 -15.95 -21.93 19.67
CA ASP A 317 -16.67 -21.73 20.92
C ASP A 317 -16.13 -20.52 21.71
N ILE A 318 -17.05 -19.77 22.29
CA ILE A 318 -16.85 -18.56 23.08
C ILE A 318 -16.74 -18.94 24.56
N ASN A 319 -15.77 -18.33 25.25
CA ASN A 319 -15.60 -18.40 26.70
C ASN A 319 -16.07 -17.13 27.39
N ASP A 320 -15.77 -15.97 26.81
CA ASP A 320 -16.13 -14.69 27.38
C ASP A 320 -16.38 -13.66 26.27
N VAL A 321 -17.24 -12.68 26.55
CA VAL A 321 -17.50 -11.55 25.65
C VAL A 321 -17.34 -10.28 26.44
N GLU A 322 -16.73 -9.27 25.86
CA GLU A 322 -16.63 -7.94 26.45
C GLU A 322 -16.98 -6.86 25.43
N TYR A 323 -17.63 -5.82 25.92
CA TYR A 323 -18.10 -4.70 25.13
C TYR A 323 -17.25 -3.46 25.43
N ILE A 324 -16.78 -2.76 24.40
CA ILE A 324 -16.14 -1.46 24.59
C ILE A 324 -17.24 -0.39 24.67
N LYS A 325 -17.27 0.28 25.81
CA LYS A 325 -18.14 1.42 26.12
C LYS A 325 -18.16 2.48 25.01
N ASP A 326 -19.32 3.08 24.78
CA ASP A 326 -19.59 4.13 23.78
C ASP A 326 -19.28 3.74 22.32
N SER A 327 -19.11 2.45 22.01
CA SER A 327 -18.75 2.00 20.67
C SER A 327 -19.61 0.84 20.16
N GLY A 328 -19.42 0.45 18.91
CA GLY A 328 -19.98 -0.77 18.32
C GLY A 328 -19.06 -2.00 18.40
N MET A 329 -17.98 -1.95 19.19
CA MET A 329 -16.94 -2.98 19.23
C MET A 329 -17.13 -4.01 20.35
N PHE A 330 -16.94 -5.28 20.00
CA PHE A 330 -16.95 -6.42 20.90
C PHE A 330 -15.67 -7.22 20.80
N PHE A 331 -15.16 -7.66 21.94
CA PHE A 331 -14.10 -8.65 22.02
C PHE A 331 -14.66 -9.98 22.53
N MET A 332 -14.17 -11.07 21.96
CA MET A 332 -14.53 -12.41 22.39
C MET A 332 -13.27 -13.20 22.72
N ALA A 333 -13.24 -13.75 23.93
CA ALA A 333 -12.34 -14.84 24.28
C ALA A 333 -12.96 -16.16 23.81
N ASN A 334 -12.20 -16.97 23.11
CA ASN A 334 -12.64 -18.20 22.48
C ASN A 334 -11.59 -19.32 22.66
N GLU A 335 -11.95 -20.52 22.22
CA GLU A 335 -11.04 -21.68 22.19
C GLU A 335 -10.03 -21.64 21.02
N GLY A 336 -9.99 -20.55 20.25
CA GLY A 336 -9.09 -20.39 19.12
C GLY A 336 -7.78 -19.69 19.50
N ILE A 337 -6.80 -19.80 18.61
CA ILE A 337 -5.53 -19.07 18.71
C ILE A 337 -5.78 -17.56 18.67
N SER A 338 -6.50 -17.10 17.64
CA SER A 338 -6.88 -15.69 17.52
C SER A 338 -8.15 -15.42 18.30
N MET A 339 -8.10 -14.37 19.14
CA MET A 339 -9.29 -13.83 19.76
C MET A 339 -10.11 -13.07 18.72
N HIS A 340 -11.43 -13.11 18.84
CA HIS A 340 -12.29 -12.47 17.85
C HIS A 340 -12.62 -11.05 18.28
N SER A 341 -12.60 -10.13 17.31
CA SER A 341 -13.18 -8.80 17.47
C SER A 341 -14.26 -8.59 16.43
N TYR A 342 -15.43 -8.14 16.90
CA TYR A 342 -16.58 -7.85 16.07
C TYR A 342 -16.90 -6.36 16.15
N TYR A 343 -17.30 -5.80 15.01
CA TYR A 343 -17.75 -4.41 14.90
C TYR A 343 -19.14 -4.37 14.29
N ILE A 344 -20.04 -3.61 14.92
CA ILE A 344 -21.40 -3.38 14.45
C ILE A 344 -21.62 -1.86 14.30
N PRO A 345 -21.50 -1.29 13.08
CA PRO A 345 -21.65 0.15 12.86
C PRO A 345 -23.03 0.68 13.27
N ASN A 346 -24.09 -0.08 13.02
CA ASN A 346 -25.46 0.30 13.39
C ASN A 346 -25.70 0.38 14.90
N LEU A 347 -24.82 -0.21 15.72
CA LEU A 347 -24.95 -0.17 17.17
C LEU A 347 -24.33 1.10 17.75
N GLY A 348 -23.21 1.55 17.17
CA GLY A 348 -22.46 2.71 17.60
C GLY A 348 -21.18 2.89 16.79
N PRO A 349 -20.56 4.07 16.88
CA PRO A 349 -19.33 4.39 16.17
C PRO A 349 -18.15 3.50 16.61
N ALA A 350 -17.09 3.49 15.83
CA ALA A 350 -15.83 2.88 16.23
C ALA A 350 -15.18 3.74 17.33
N PRO A 351 -14.44 3.13 18.26
CA PRO A 351 -13.75 3.89 19.30
C PRO A 351 -12.69 4.80 18.67
N LYS A 352 -12.32 5.89 19.37
CA LYS A 352 -11.42 6.95 18.85
C LYS A 352 -10.09 6.44 18.29
N TRP A 353 -9.55 5.37 18.86
CA TRP A 353 -8.30 4.74 18.42
C TRP A 353 -8.43 3.90 17.14
N CYS A 354 -9.66 3.60 16.71
CA CYS A 354 -10.01 2.86 15.51
C CYS A 354 -10.95 3.60 14.56
N SER A 355 -10.82 4.91 14.44
CA SER A 355 -11.63 5.69 13.47
C SER A 355 -11.46 5.22 12.03
N PHE A 356 -10.31 4.66 11.67
CA PHE A 356 -10.07 4.08 10.34
C PHE A 356 -11.04 2.95 9.99
N LEU A 357 -11.56 2.23 10.99
CA LEU A 357 -12.45 1.09 10.78
C LEU A 357 -13.78 1.55 10.17
N GLU A 358 -14.29 2.73 10.56
CA GLU A 358 -15.49 3.34 9.99
C GLU A 358 -15.32 3.59 8.50
N ASN A 359 -14.23 4.26 8.10
CA ASN A 359 -13.93 4.51 6.68
C ASN A 359 -13.83 3.21 5.87
N VAL A 360 -13.24 2.16 6.44
CA VAL A 360 -13.15 0.85 5.77
C VAL A 360 -14.54 0.23 5.62
N THR A 361 -15.37 0.27 6.65
CA THR A 361 -16.73 -0.27 6.57
C THR A 361 -17.62 0.53 5.64
N GLU A 362 -17.49 1.86 5.62
CA GLU A 362 -18.23 2.74 4.72
C GLU A 362 -17.84 2.50 3.26
N GLU A 363 -16.55 2.39 2.94
CA GLU A 363 -16.09 2.01 1.59
C GLU A 363 -16.56 0.60 1.19
N MET A 364 -16.73 -0.31 2.15
CA MET A 364 -17.28 -1.64 1.89
C MET A 364 -18.80 -1.62 1.66
N GLU A 365 -19.54 -0.77 2.36
CA GLU A 365 -20.97 -0.57 2.14
C GLU A 365 -21.25 0.15 0.81
N GLU A 366 -20.37 1.08 0.40
CA GLU A 366 -20.46 1.76 -0.90
C GLU A 366 -20.11 0.85 -2.09
N ARG A 367 -19.28 -0.19 -1.89
CA ARG A 367 -18.85 -1.13 -2.94
C ARG A 367 -19.24 -2.60 -2.67
N PRO A 368 -20.54 -2.95 -2.65
CA PRO A 368 -20.98 -4.33 -2.41
C PRO A 368 -20.67 -5.29 -3.57
N SER A 369 -20.25 -4.80 -4.75
CA SER A 369 -19.91 -5.64 -5.89
C SER A 369 -18.40 -5.83 -6.03
N ASN A 370 -17.89 -6.95 -5.53
CA ASN A 370 -16.68 -7.55 -6.10
C ASN A 370 -17.01 -7.94 -7.54
N SER A 371 -16.76 -7.04 -8.48
CA SER A 371 -16.86 -7.34 -9.91
C SER A 371 -15.89 -8.48 -10.22
N ILE A 372 -16.42 -9.68 -10.43
CA ILE A 372 -15.72 -10.94 -10.77
C ILE A 372 -14.77 -10.78 -11.99
N TYR A 373 -14.91 -9.67 -12.71
CA TYR A 373 -14.14 -9.30 -13.90
C TYR A 373 -13.01 -8.28 -13.65
N SER A 374 -12.69 -7.91 -12.41
CA SER A 374 -11.64 -6.90 -12.13
C SER A 374 -10.26 -7.28 -12.67
N ASN A 375 -9.97 -8.59 -12.78
CA ASN A 375 -8.70 -9.11 -13.27
C ASN A 375 -8.77 -9.58 -14.73
N TYR A 376 -9.91 -9.40 -15.40
CA TYR A 376 -10.13 -9.82 -16.77
C TYR A 376 -10.10 -8.62 -17.71
N ARG A 377 -9.27 -8.68 -18.76
CA ARG A 377 -9.23 -7.69 -19.83
C ARG A 377 -10.10 -8.16 -20.98
N PHE A 378 -10.97 -7.27 -21.46
CA PHE A 378 -11.74 -7.50 -22.67
C PHE A 378 -10.85 -7.34 -23.90
N ILE A 379 -10.93 -8.30 -24.81
CA ILE A 379 -10.17 -8.38 -26.06
C ILE A 379 -11.13 -8.57 -27.22
N THR A 380 -10.98 -7.77 -28.27
CA THR A 380 -11.77 -7.92 -29.49
C THR A 380 -11.25 -9.08 -30.32
N ARG A 381 -12.08 -9.61 -31.24
CA ARG A 381 -11.66 -10.71 -32.12
C ARG A 381 -10.43 -10.36 -32.97
N ASP A 382 -10.27 -9.09 -33.34
CA ASP A 382 -9.10 -8.58 -34.08
C ASP A 382 -7.83 -8.54 -33.23
N ASP A 383 -7.96 -8.31 -31.92
CA ASP A 383 -6.82 -8.34 -31.03
C ASP A 383 -6.38 -9.77 -30.70
N VAL A 384 -7.30 -10.73 -30.68
CA VAL A 384 -6.98 -12.17 -30.56
C VAL A 384 -6.16 -12.66 -31.76
N THR A 385 -6.47 -12.19 -32.97
CA THR A 385 -5.70 -12.53 -34.17
C THR A 385 -4.34 -11.83 -34.19
N ARG A 386 -4.26 -10.54 -33.81
CA ARG A 386 -3.00 -9.80 -33.68
C ARG A 386 -2.03 -10.42 -32.68
N LEU A 387 -2.54 -10.91 -31.56
CA LEU A 387 -1.75 -11.55 -30.50
C LEU A 387 -1.47 -13.04 -30.76
N ASN A 388 -1.94 -13.58 -31.89
CA ASN A 388 -1.79 -14.98 -32.29
C ASN A 388 -2.32 -15.99 -31.25
N VAL A 389 -3.45 -15.67 -30.61
CA VAL A 389 -4.06 -16.46 -29.51
C VAL A 389 -5.36 -17.15 -29.93
N ALA A 390 -5.63 -17.22 -31.23
CA ALA A 390 -6.85 -17.81 -31.77
C ALA A 390 -7.07 -19.27 -31.33
N HIS A 391 -5.99 -20.00 -31.04
CA HIS A 391 -6.05 -21.39 -30.54
C HIS A 391 -6.64 -21.53 -29.14
N LEU A 392 -6.71 -20.45 -28.34
CA LEU A 392 -7.30 -20.49 -26.99
C LEU A 392 -8.81 -20.20 -27.01
N VAL A 393 -9.38 -19.84 -28.16
CA VAL A 393 -10.82 -19.61 -28.31
C VAL A 393 -11.58 -20.93 -28.10
N GLY A 394 -12.44 -20.98 -27.08
CA GLY A 394 -13.21 -22.17 -26.69
C GLY A 394 -12.61 -22.96 -25.52
N THR A 395 -11.42 -22.58 -25.04
CA THR A 395 -10.86 -23.11 -23.79
C THR A 395 -11.30 -22.27 -22.59
N ASN A 396 -11.25 -22.82 -21.37
CA ASN A 396 -11.61 -22.10 -20.13
C ASN A 396 -10.72 -20.87 -19.84
N VAL A 397 -9.65 -20.65 -20.63
CA VAL A 397 -8.70 -19.54 -20.49
C VAL A 397 -9.26 -18.23 -21.09
N MET A 398 -10.05 -18.31 -22.15
CA MET A 398 -10.73 -17.16 -22.76
C MET A 398 -12.25 -17.33 -22.66
N ARG A 399 -12.91 -16.44 -21.92
CA ARG A 399 -14.36 -16.45 -21.80
C ARG A 399 -14.98 -15.59 -22.88
N SER A 400 -15.86 -16.15 -23.70
CA SER A 400 -16.60 -15.35 -24.70
C SER A 400 -17.57 -14.40 -24.01
N TYR A 401 -17.62 -13.15 -24.48
CA TYR A 401 -18.61 -12.17 -24.03
C TYR A 401 -18.98 -11.21 -25.15
N MET A 402 -20.27 -11.16 -25.48
CA MET A 402 -20.86 -10.33 -26.55
C MET A 402 -20.13 -10.47 -27.91
N HIS A 403 -19.11 -9.63 -28.15
CA HIS A 403 -18.35 -9.53 -29.40
C HIS A 403 -16.84 -9.73 -29.22
N GLY A 404 -16.41 -10.21 -28.07
CA GLY A 404 -15.00 -10.44 -27.76
C GLY A 404 -14.78 -11.53 -26.72
N PHE A 405 -13.61 -11.50 -26.11
CA PHE A 405 -13.18 -12.48 -25.13
C PHE A 405 -12.58 -11.77 -23.91
N PHE A 406 -12.89 -12.28 -22.73
CA PHE A 406 -12.19 -11.94 -21.50
C PHE A 406 -11.04 -12.90 -21.29
N ILE A 407 -9.83 -12.36 -21.07
CA ILE A 407 -8.65 -13.11 -20.61
C ILE A 407 -8.11 -12.49 -19.32
N ASP A 408 -7.45 -13.27 -18.47
CA ASP A 408 -6.76 -12.71 -17.30
C ASP A 408 -5.68 -11.70 -17.72
N ASN A 409 -5.60 -10.58 -17.00
CA ASN A 409 -4.70 -9.48 -17.35
C ASN A 409 -3.22 -9.90 -17.35
N GLU A 410 -2.80 -10.76 -16.43
CA GLU A 410 -1.43 -11.31 -16.41
C GLU A 410 -1.09 -12.14 -17.66
N LEU A 411 -2.06 -12.94 -18.12
CA LEU A 411 -1.88 -13.76 -19.33
C LEU A 411 -1.83 -12.87 -20.57
N TYR A 412 -2.68 -11.85 -20.63
CA TYR A 412 -2.64 -10.86 -21.70
C TYR A 412 -1.29 -10.15 -21.77
N GLU A 413 -0.75 -9.68 -20.64
CA GLU A 413 0.53 -8.97 -20.61
C GLU A 413 1.68 -9.86 -21.07
N ARG A 414 1.72 -11.12 -20.65
CA ARG A 414 2.73 -12.08 -21.11
C ARG A 414 2.63 -12.34 -22.60
N VAL A 415 1.42 -12.57 -23.10
CA VAL A 415 1.18 -12.80 -24.53
C VAL A 415 1.53 -11.55 -25.35
N ASN A 416 1.17 -10.36 -24.88
CA ASN A 416 1.48 -9.10 -25.56
C ASN A 416 3.00 -8.82 -25.61
N LEU A 417 3.74 -9.16 -24.54
CA LEU A 417 5.20 -9.07 -24.53
C LEU A 417 5.86 -10.06 -25.51
N ILE A 418 5.30 -11.26 -25.65
CA ILE A 418 5.79 -12.27 -26.60
C ILE A 418 5.46 -11.87 -28.04
N ALA A 419 4.24 -11.38 -28.28
CA ALA A 419 3.76 -10.97 -29.60
C ALA A 419 4.46 -9.70 -30.10
N ASN A 420 4.81 -8.78 -29.18
CA ASN A 420 5.50 -7.52 -29.50
C ASN A 420 6.86 -7.39 -28.80
N PRO A 421 7.91 -8.12 -29.24
CA PRO A 421 9.26 -8.04 -28.68
C PRO A 421 9.92 -6.65 -28.78
N ASN A 422 9.44 -5.80 -29.68
CA ASN A 422 9.97 -4.46 -29.92
C ASN A 422 9.21 -3.34 -29.20
N SER A 423 8.17 -3.65 -28.42
CA SER A 423 7.32 -2.66 -27.73
C SER A 423 8.12 -1.62 -26.95
N TYR A 424 9.16 -2.02 -26.21
CA TYR A 424 10.01 -1.10 -25.46
C TYR A 424 10.84 -0.16 -26.36
N ARG A 425 11.25 -0.62 -27.54
CA ARG A 425 11.99 0.20 -28.52
C ARG A 425 11.05 1.18 -29.21
N ASP A 426 9.86 0.73 -29.59
CA ASP A 426 8.86 1.57 -30.26
C ASP A 426 8.28 2.64 -29.33
N GLN A 427 8.16 2.33 -28.03
CA GLN A 427 7.71 3.27 -27.01
C GLN A 427 8.78 4.33 -26.75
N ARG A 428 10.05 3.92 -26.67
CA ARG A 428 11.19 4.84 -26.58
C ARG A 428 11.32 5.72 -27.82
N GLU A 429 11.12 5.17 -29.01
CA GLU A 429 11.18 5.93 -30.26
C GLU A 429 10.03 6.95 -30.35
N ARG A 430 8.82 6.60 -29.90
CA ARG A 430 7.69 7.54 -29.79
C ARG A 430 7.95 8.65 -28.79
N GLU A 431 8.52 8.34 -27.63
CA GLU A 431 8.90 9.36 -26.64
C GLU A 431 9.99 10.29 -27.18
N ILE A 432 10.99 9.74 -27.87
CA ILE A 432 12.04 10.54 -28.54
C ILE A 432 11.40 11.42 -29.62
N ARG A 433 10.48 10.89 -30.43
CA ARG A 433 9.78 11.63 -31.48
C ARG A 433 8.94 12.77 -30.90
N ASN A 434 8.15 12.50 -29.86
CA ASN A 434 7.36 13.51 -29.16
C ASN A 434 8.25 14.57 -28.49
N LYS A 435 9.44 14.19 -28.02
CA LYS A 435 10.41 15.12 -27.43
C LYS A 435 11.07 16.00 -28.49
N ILE A 436 11.43 15.42 -29.64
CA ILE A 436 11.90 16.15 -30.82
C ILE A 436 10.81 17.09 -31.34
N GLU A 437 9.54 16.68 -31.32
CA GLU A 437 8.42 17.49 -31.77
C GLU A 437 8.16 18.68 -30.83
N LYS A 438 8.23 18.48 -29.51
CA LYS A 438 8.23 19.56 -28.51
C LYS A 438 9.45 20.49 -28.63
N GLU A 439 10.62 19.95 -28.95
CA GLU A 439 11.84 20.73 -29.23
C GLU A 439 11.72 21.51 -30.56
N ARG A 440 10.98 21.00 -31.55
CA ARG A 440 10.65 21.72 -32.79
C ARG A 440 9.58 22.80 -32.57
N GLU A 441 8.58 22.52 -31.75
CA GLU A 441 7.55 23.49 -31.35
C GLU A 441 8.15 24.68 -30.59
N SER A 442 9.17 24.45 -29.76
CA SER A 442 9.89 25.51 -29.04
C SER A 442 10.90 26.26 -29.89
N ARG A 443 11.45 25.65 -30.95
CA ARG A 443 12.49 26.26 -31.81
C ARG A 443 11.96 27.04 -33.01
N ILE A 444 10.67 26.91 -33.36
CA ILE A 444 10.07 27.59 -34.54
C ILE A 444 9.12 28.75 -34.13
N ARG A 445 8.90 29.00 -32.83
CA ARG A 445 8.03 30.11 -32.38
C ARG A 445 8.78 31.40 -32.06
N THR A 446 9.35 32.04 -33.08
CA THR A 446 9.68 33.47 -33.05
C THR A 446 9.07 34.26 -34.22
N THR A 447 8.32 33.62 -35.12
CA THR A 447 7.48 34.31 -36.10
C THR A 447 6.10 33.68 -36.09
N GLY A 448 5.09 34.44 -35.64
CA GLY A 448 3.71 34.00 -35.48
C GLY A 448 3.08 33.55 -36.79
N ALA A 449 3.17 32.24 -37.07
CA ALA A 449 2.41 31.60 -38.11
C ALA A 449 1.10 31.07 -37.53
N ILE A 450 -0.02 31.61 -38.04
CA ILE A 450 -1.40 31.22 -37.74
C ILE A 450 -1.54 29.70 -37.83
N THR A 451 -1.92 29.06 -36.73
CA THR A 451 -2.34 27.66 -36.74
C THR A 451 -3.81 27.60 -37.13
N ASN A 452 -4.04 27.27 -38.40
CA ASN A 452 -5.32 26.89 -39.03
C ASN A 452 -6.18 28.05 -39.52
N THR A 453 -6.12 28.35 -40.83
CA THR A 453 -7.29 28.39 -41.73
C THR A 453 -6.88 28.50 -43.21
N LYS A 454 -7.79 28.11 -44.10
CA LYS A 454 -7.55 27.77 -45.53
C LYS A 454 -7.42 29.00 -46.43
N VAL A 455 -6.39 29.82 -46.26
CA VAL A 455 -6.09 30.90 -47.23
C VAL A 455 -5.57 30.28 -48.53
N LYS A 456 -6.41 30.23 -49.58
CA LYS A 456 -6.04 29.67 -50.89
C LYS A 456 -5.55 30.76 -51.86
N VAL A 457 -6.09 31.97 -51.75
CA VAL A 457 -5.87 33.09 -52.68
C VAL A 457 -5.41 34.33 -51.89
N ASN A 458 -4.61 35.22 -52.50
CA ASN A 458 -4.12 36.48 -51.91
C ASN A 458 -3.36 36.38 -50.58
N LYS A 459 -2.40 35.45 -50.50
CA LYS A 459 -1.53 35.28 -49.31
C LYS A 459 -0.74 36.54 -48.93
N GLU A 460 -0.41 37.38 -49.91
CA GLU A 460 0.33 38.63 -49.69
C GLU A 460 -0.52 39.75 -49.08
N LEU A 461 -1.85 39.72 -49.27
CA LEU A 461 -2.75 40.64 -48.58
C LEU A 461 -2.92 40.24 -47.11
N ALA A 462 -2.98 38.94 -46.81
CA ALA A 462 -3.03 38.44 -45.45
C ALA A 462 -1.76 38.81 -44.65
N SER A 463 -0.57 38.70 -45.25
CA SER A 463 0.68 39.11 -44.60
C SER A 463 0.80 40.63 -44.41
N LYS A 464 0.30 41.44 -45.37
CA LYS A 464 0.24 42.90 -45.20
C LYS A 464 -0.79 43.34 -44.15
N LEU A 465 -1.90 42.61 -43.99
CA LEU A 465 -2.87 42.82 -42.91
C LEU A 465 -2.24 42.51 -41.55
N GLU A 466 -1.54 41.38 -41.43
CA GLU A 466 -0.79 41.04 -40.20
C GLU A 466 0.20 42.12 -39.80
N GLY A 467 1.00 42.63 -40.76
CA GLY A 467 2.00 43.66 -40.50
C GLY A 467 1.41 45.01 -40.08
N ARG A 468 0.17 45.33 -40.48
CA ARG A 468 -0.44 46.65 -40.26
C ARG A 468 -1.42 46.69 -39.08
N THR A 469 -2.12 45.59 -38.80
CA THR A 469 -3.16 45.51 -37.75
C THR A 469 -2.86 44.49 -36.64
N GLY A 470 -1.79 43.71 -36.74
CA GLY A 470 -1.40 42.68 -35.77
C GLY A 470 -2.05 41.31 -36.04
N SER A 471 -1.43 40.25 -35.53
CA SER A 471 -1.78 38.86 -35.85
C SER A 471 -3.19 38.44 -35.41
N GLN A 472 -3.64 38.89 -34.24
CA GLN A 472 -4.97 38.54 -33.72
C GLN A 472 -6.10 39.18 -34.53
N ALA A 473 -5.95 40.45 -34.91
CA ALA A 473 -6.93 41.14 -35.75
C ALA A 473 -6.95 40.55 -37.17
N ALA A 474 -5.79 40.12 -37.69
CA ALA A 474 -5.71 39.45 -38.98
C ALA A 474 -6.37 38.07 -38.96
N GLU A 475 -6.21 37.28 -37.88
CA GLU A 475 -6.90 35.99 -37.70
C GLU A 475 -8.43 36.17 -37.64
N ASP A 476 -8.93 37.18 -36.93
CA ASP A 476 -10.37 37.47 -36.86
C ASP A 476 -10.95 37.87 -38.22
N ILE A 477 -10.22 38.65 -39.02
CA ILE A 477 -10.66 39.08 -40.36
C ILE A 477 -10.61 37.94 -41.38
N VAL A 478 -9.58 37.10 -41.32
CA VAL A 478 -9.42 35.94 -42.22
C VAL A 478 -10.48 34.86 -41.94
N ASN A 479 -10.94 34.77 -40.68
CA ASN A 479 -11.95 33.81 -40.25
C ASN A 479 -13.39 34.37 -40.25
N ASP A 480 -13.58 35.68 -40.52
CA ASP A 480 -14.90 36.30 -40.64
C ASP A 480 -15.61 35.79 -41.91
N ASP A 481 -16.80 35.21 -41.74
CA ASP A 481 -17.61 34.64 -42.83
C ASP A 481 -17.95 35.68 -43.92
N ARG A 482 -17.90 36.99 -43.63
CA ARG A 482 -18.09 38.06 -44.63
C ARG A 482 -16.90 38.24 -45.58
N PHE A 483 -15.68 37.93 -45.13
CA PHE A 483 -14.44 38.14 -45.89
C PHE A 483 -13.78 36.84 -46.35
N LYS A 484 -14.31 35.70 -45.91
CA LYS A 484 -13.89 34.35 -46.28
C LYS A 484 -13.85 34.13 -47.79
N GLU A 485 -14.81 34.68 -48.54
CA GLU A 485 -14.84 34.57 -50.00
C GLU A 485 -13.64 35.26 -50.69
N LEU A 486 -13.09 36.32 -50.09
CA LEU A 486 -11.94 37.06 -50.62
C LEU A 486 -10.63 36.25 -50.56
N PHE A 487 -10.56 35.26 -49.67
CA PHE A 487 -9.38 34.43 -49.43
C PHE A 487 -9.52 32.98 -49.94
N GLU A 488 -10.73 32.54 -50.31
CA GLU A 488 -11.00 31.21 -50.85
C GLU A 488 -11.27 31.18 -52.37
N ASN A 489 -11.88 32.23 -52.94
CA ASN A 489 -12.27 32.25 -54.36
C ASN A 489 -11.15 32.75 -55.29
N PRO A 490 -10.83 32.03 -56.39
CA PRO A 490 -9.77 32.40 -57.33
C PRO A 490 -10.08 33.67 -58.14
N ASP A 491 -11.36 34.02 -58.30
CA ASP A 491 -11.78 35.21 -59.05
C ASP A 491 -11.39 36.54 -58.35
N PHE A 492 -11.12 36.50 -57.04
CA PHE A 492 -10.64 37.66 -56.28
C PHE A 492 -9.10 37.74 -56.23
N GLN A 493 -8.37 36.89 -56.96
CA GLN A 493 -6.92 36.95 -57.02
C GLN A 493 -6.44 38.28 -57.62
N VAL A 494 -5.62 39.01 -56.87
CA VAL A 494 -5.04 40.26 -57.36
C VAL A 494 -3.99 39.93 -58.42
N ASP A 495 -4.28 40.28 -59.67
CA ASP A 495 -3.33 40.12 -60.78
C ASP A 495 -2.44 41.36 -60.91
N GLU A 496 -1.19 41.20 -60.46
CA GLU A 496 -0.17 42.25 -60.52
C GLU A 496 0.24 42.64 -61.95
N GLN A 497 -0.11 41.81 -62.95
CA GLN A 497 0.19 42.10 -64.36
C GLN A 497 -0.85 42.99 -65.03
N SER A 498 -2.03 43.15 -64.40
CA SER A 498 -3.10 43.98 -64.93
C SER A 498 -2.68 45.46 -65.07
N HIS A 499 -3.11 46.09 -66.16
CA HIS A 499 -2.77 47.48 -66.47
C HIS A 499 -3.30 48.46 -65.40
N GLU A 500 -4.45 48.15 -64.80
CA GLU A 500 -5.08 48.95 -63.75
C GLU A 500 -4.29 48.90 -62.43
N TYR A 501 -3.77 47.73 -62.04
CA TYR A 501 -2.93 47.59 -60.83
C TYR A 501 -1.59 48.35 -60.96
N LYS A 502 -0.98 48.31 -62.15
CA LYS A 502 0.28 49.03 -62.44
C LYS A 502 0.12 50.56 -62.44
N GLN A 503 -1.06 51.08 -62.79
CA GLN A 503 -1.32 52.53 -62.70
C GLN A 503 -1.53 53.00 -61.27
N LEU A 504 -2.16 52.19 -60.42
CA LEU A 504 -2.39 52.53 -59.01
C LEU A 504 -1.11 52.37 -58.15
N ASN A 505 -0.21 51.47 -58.54
CA ASN A 505 1.07 51.23 -57.84
C ASN A 505 2.30 51.49 -58.75
N PRO A 506 2.66 52.77 -59.02
CA PRO A 506 3.73 53.12 -59.96
C PRO A 506 5.14 52.68 -59.52
N VAL A 507 5.33 52.31 -58.25
CA VAL A 507 6.64 51.91 -57.68
C VAL A 507 6.95 50.42 -57.90
N SER A 508 5.94 49.57 -58.11
CA SER A 508 6.15 48.12 -58.32
C SER A 508 6.35 47.74 -59.79
N ALA A 509 6.08 48.65 -60.72
CA ALA A 509 6.18 48.40 -62.17
C ALA A 509 7.61 48.54 -62.76
N GLY A 510 8.62 48.87 -61.94
CA GLY A 510 9.95 49.26 -62.43
C GLY A 510 11.04 48.18 -62.55
N VAL A 511 10.80 46.91 -62.22
CA VAL A 511 11.93 45.98 -61.90
C VAL A 511 12.07 44.73 -62.80
N LYS A 512 11.37 44.62 -63.94
CA LYS A 512 11.58 43.46 -64.84
C LYS A 512 11.60 43.87 -66.30
N ASP A 513 12.77 44.34 -66.75
CA ASP A 513 13.34 44.04 -68.09
C ASP A 513 14.64 44.82 -68.31
N ILE A 514 15.79 44.35 -67.77
CA ILE A 514 17.11 44.72 -68.28
C ILE A 514 18.06 43.51 -68.18
N THR A 515 18.00 42.64 -69.20
CA THR A 515 19.13 41.80 -69.60
C THR A 515 19.89 42.52 -70.71
N VAL A 516 20.86 43.40 -70.39
CA VAL A 516 22.03 43.73 -71.24
C VAL A 516 23.06 44.43 -70.35
N ASP A 517 24.32 43.98 -70.47
CA ASP A 517 25.52 44.48 -69.81
C ASP A 517 25.72 46.01 -69.93
N ASN A 518 25.69 46.72 -68.79
CA ASN A 518 26.62 47.81 -68.45
C ASN A 518 26.40 48.25 -66.99
N PRO A 519 27.42 48.25 -66.10
CA PRO A 519 27.24 48.72 -64.74
C PRO A 519 27.14 50.24 -64.75
N ARG A 520 25.95 50.79 -64.48
CA ARG A 520 25.84 52.14 -63.94
C ARG A 520 26.28 52.07 -62.48
N GLY A 521 27.29 52.85 -62.12
CA GLY A 521 27.78 52.95 -60.75
C GLY A 521 26.66 53.37 -59.80
N LEU A 522 26.39 52.53 -58.81
CA LEU A 522 25.51 52.84 -57.69
C LEU A 522 26.11 54.00 -56.91
N THR A 523 25.27 54.97 -56.55
CA THR A 523 25.63 56.08 -55.69
C THR A 523 25.79 55.59 -54.25
N ALA A 524 26.76 56.14 -53.51
CA ALA A 524 27.23 55.72 -52.17
C ALA A 524 26.16 55.58 -51.06
N ALA A 525 24.89 55.84 -51.34
CA ALA A 525 23.78 55.62 -50.42
C ALA A 525 23.16 54.21 -50.54
N GLU A 526 23.30 53.51 -51.68
CA GLU A 526 22.72 52.16 -51.86
C GLU A 526 23.61 51.04 -51.29
N GLU A 527 24.93 51.20 -51.26
CA GLU A 527 25.84 50.22 -50.65
C GLU A 527 25.75 50.22 -49.11
N SER A 528 25.36 51.36 -48.50
CA SER A 528 25.25 51.52 -47.04
C SER A 528 24.03 50.82 -46.43
N ASP A 529 22.97 50.56 -47.20
CA ASP A 529 21.73 49.97 -46.67
C ASP A 529 21.66 48.45 -46.87
N GLU A 530 22.41 47.88 -47.83
CA GLU A 530 22.54 46.41 -47.98
C GLU A 530 23.45 45.80 -46.89
N ASP A 531 24.53 46.48 -46.49
CA ASP A 531 25.39 46.01 -45.39
C ASP A 531 24.69 46.12 -44.02
N ARG A 532 23.75 47.04 -43.85
CA ARG A 532 23.03 47.26 -42.59
C ARG A 532 21.96 46.21 -42.30
N ILE A 533 21.51 45.49 -43.31
CA ILE A 533 20.52 44.40 -43.17
C ILE A 533 21.23 43.07 -42.90
N HIS A 534 22.48 42.90 -43.32
CA HIS A 534 23.23 41.67 -43.12
C HIS A 534 23.95 41.56 -41.77
N ASP A 535 24.03 42.67 -41.01
CA ASP A 535 24.71 42.78 -39.70
C ASP A 535 23.80 42.61 -38.46
N ASN A 536 22.49 42.38 -38.62
CA ASN A 536 21.57 42.19 -37.49
C ASN A 536 21.37 40.73 -37.04
N GLU A 537 22.24 39.81 -37.47
CA GLU A 537 22.22 38.41 -37.03
C GLU A 537 23.58 37.96 -36.47
N HIS A 538 24.23 38.80 -35.65
CA HIS A 538 25.00 38.40 -34.45
C HIS A 538 25.75 39.58 -33.80
N GLY A 539 25.33 39.97 -32.59
CA GLY A 539 26.14 40.63 -31.57
C GLY A 539 25.52 40.26 -30.22
N ASP A 540 26.12 39.43 -29.38
CA ASP A 540 27.40 39.54 -28.65
C ASP A 540 27.36 40.59 -27.54
N ASP A 541 27.84 40.18 -26.37
CA ASP A 541 27.89 40.96 -25.14
C ASP A 541 29.36 41.01 -24.69
N SER A 542 30.05 42.10 -25.04
CA SER A 542 31.09 42.66 -24.17
C SER A 542 31.36 44.12 -24.55
N GLU A 543 31.16 44.99 -23.57
CA GLU A 543 31.34 46.43 -23.65
C GLU A 543 32.82 46.87 -23.60
N SER A 544 33.00 48.09 -24.12
CA SER A 544 33.61 49.26 -23.46
C SER A 544 35.02 49.70 -23.88
N GLU A 545 35.02 50.87 -24.55
CA GLU A 545 35.84 52.08 -24.27
C GLU A 545 37.34 52.01 -24.66
N SER A 546 38.00 53.00 -25.27
CA SER A 546 37.69 54.40 -25.60
C SER A 546 38.78 54.97 -26.54
N SER A 547 38.40 55.95 -27.36
CA SER A 547 39.14 57.16 -27.80
C SER A 547 40.45 57.09 -28.62
N GLU A 548 40.29 57.45 -29.90
CA GLU A 548 41.02 58.46 -30.71
C GLU A 548 42.56 58.59 -30.63
N SER A 549 43.24 58.36 -31.76
CA SER A 549 43.72 59.39 -32.72
C SER A 549 45.08 59.07 -33.37
N GLU A 550 45.07 59.17 -34.72
CA GLU A 550 46.13 59.62 -35.65
C GLU A 550 47.45 58.83 -35.82
N GLU A 551 47.58 58.34 -37.07
CA GLU A 551 48.74 58.28 -37.96
C GLU A 551 49.95 57.33 -37.73
N ASP A 552 50.26 56.70 -38.88
CA ASP A 552 51.54 56.22 -39.39
C ASP A 552 52.10 54.81 -39.03
N LYS A 553 52.03 53.97 -40.07
CA LYS A 553 53.05 53.05 -40.64
C LYS A 553 53.67 51.93 -39.80
N GLU A 554 53.57 50.76 -40.45
CA GLU A 554 54.37 49.53 -40.35
C GLU A 554 54.01 48.53 -39.25
N ASP A 555 53.62 47.31 -39.66
CA ASP A 555 54.16 46.05 -39.13
C ASP A 555 53.63 44.82 -39.92
N GLU A 556 54.45 44.31 -40.85
CA GLU A 556 54.18 43.10 -41.65
C GLU A 556 54.01 41.81 -40.80
N GLU A 557 54.38 41.81 -39.52
CA GLU A 557 54.30 40.63 -38.67
C GLU A 557 52.87 40.33 -38.17
N THR A 558 52.06 41.38 -37.98
CA THR A 558 50.68 41.25 -37.48
C THR A 558 49.73 40.65 -38.53
N THR A 559 49.96 40.97 -39.81
CA THR A 559 49.19 40.42 -40.94
C THR A 559 49.52 38.94 -41.20
N LYS A 560 50.78 38.52 -41.03
CA LYS A 560 51.20 37.11 -41.17
C LYS A 560 50.57 36.21 -40.10
N GLN A 561 50.50 36.66 -38.85
CA GLN A 561 49.85 35.89 -37.77
C GLN A 561 48.33 35.77 -37.96
N ARG A 562 47.68 36.81 -38.51
CA ARG A 562 46.25 36.79 -38.83
C ARG A 562 45.95 35.83 -39.99
N GLN A 563 46.80 35.81 -41.02
CA GLN A 563 46.69 34.86 -42.14
C GLN A 563 46.91 33.39 -41.73
N GLU A 564 47.82 33.10 -40.80
CA GLU A 564 48.02 31.74 -40.29
C GLU A 564 46.82 31.22 -39.48
N LYS A 565 46.19 32.08 -38.66
CA LYS A 565 44.98 31.70 -37.91
C LYS A 565 43.81 31.39 -38.85
N VAL A 566 43.60 32.22 -39.88
CA VAL A 566 42.55 32.00 -40.90
C VAL A 566 42.81 30.73 -41.71
N LYS A 567 44.07 30.44 -42.08
CA LYS A 567 44.43 29.19 -42.76
C LYS A 567 44.16 27.94 -41.91
N LYS A 568 44.47 28.01 -40.60
CA LYS A 568 44.24 26.90 -39.67
C LYS A 568 42.75 26.62 -39.43
N GLU A 569 41.93 27.66 -39.48
CA GLU A 569 40.48 27.57 -39.36
C GLU A 569 39.83 26.99 -40.64
N MET A 570 40.27 27.45 -41.81
CA MET A 570 39.88 26.90 -43.12
C MET A 570 40.26 25.42 -43.28
N GLU A 571 41.44 25.01 -42.79
CA GLU A 571 41.88 23.61 -42.83
C GLU A 571 41.03 22.71 -41.91
N ARG A 572 40.60 23.23 -40.75
CA ARG A 572 39.71 22.53 -39.81
C ARG A 572 38.31 22.31 -40.39
N LEU A 573 37.78 23.30 -41.12
CA LEU A 573 36.51 23.21 -41.84
C LEU A 573 36.58 22.21 -42.99
N ARG A 574 37.67 22.22 -43.76
CA ARG A 574 37.91 21.28 -44.87
C ARG A 574 37.98 19.83 -44.39
N ARG A 575 38.68 19.58 -43.27
CA ARG A 575 38.78 18.26 -42.64
C ARG A 575 37.44 17.74 -42.10
N LYS A 576 36.56 18.63 -41.64
CA LYS A 576 35.17 18.28 -41.25
C LYS A 576 34.30 17.92 -42.46
N GLN A 577 34.47 18.62 -43.59
CA GLN A 577 33.75 18.29 -44.83
C GLN A 577 34.22 16.96 -45.42
N ASP A 578 35.52 16.66 -45.40
CA ASP A 578 36.05 15.40 -45.91
C ASP A 578 35.62 14.20 -45.06
N ALA A 579 35.52 14.36 -43.73
CA ALA A 579 34.97 13.33 -42.84
C ALA A 579 33.49 13.03 -43.14
N LYS A 580 32.67 14.06 -43.37
CA LYS A 580 31.25 13.89 -43.77
C LYS A 580 31.11 13.19 -45.12
N LYS A 581 31.96 13.52 -46.11
CA LYS A 581 31.99 12.85 -47.41
C LYS A 581 32.43 11.38 -47.31
N GLN A 582 33.30 11.05 -46.36
CA GLN A 582 33.69 9.67 -46.08
C GLN A 582 32.56 8.87 -45.41
N GLU A 583 31.82 9.47 -44.47
CA GLU A 583 30.61 8.86 -43.89
C GLU A 583 29.53 8.59 -44.94
N GLU A 584 29.27 9.55 -45.84
CA GLU A 584 28.30 9.36 -46.94
C GLU A 584 28.72 8.27 -47.94
N LYS A 585 30.03 8.13 -48.20
CA LYS A 585 30.56 7.02 -49.01
C LYS A 585 30.42 5.67 -48.30
N PHE A 586 30.62 5.63 -46.99
CA PHE A 586 30.46 4.42 -46.18
C PHE A 586 28.98 3.97 -46.12
N LEU A 587 28.03 4.91 -46.10
CA LEU A 587 26.60 4.61 -46.17
C LEU A 587 26.16 4.10 -47.56
N ASN A 588 26.80 4.56 -48.64
CA ASN A 588 26.51 4.11 -50.00
C ASN A 588 27.17 2.77 -50.39
N GLU A 589 28.11 2.26 -49.61
CA GLU A 589 28.73 0.93 -49.81
C GLU A 589 27.92 -0.24 -49.23
N MET A 590 26.91 0.01 -48.38
CA MET A 590 25.91 -1.03 -48.06
C MET A 590 24.85 -1.12 -49.14
N LYS A 591 25.24 -1.65 -50.31
CA LYS A 591 24.31 -2.02 -51.37
C LYS A 591 23.89 -3.48 -51.24
N VAL A 592 22.57 -3.63 -51.14
CA VAL A 592 21.73 -4.82 -51.20
C VAL A 592 22.31 -5.94 -52.08
N VAL A 593 22.61 -7.10 -51.48
CA VAL A 593 22.73 -8.36 -52.22
C VAL A 593 21.32 -8.92 -52.38
N SER A 594 20.86 -8.93 -53.63
CA SER A 594 19.63 -9.52 -54.12
C SER A 594 19.64 -11.06 -54.01
N ASN A 595 18.48 -11.64 -53.71
CA ASN A 595 18.21 -13.06 -53.56
C ASN A 595 18.49 -13.90 -54.82
N GLU A 596 19.31 -14.95 -54.68
CA GLU A 596 19.17 -16.21 -55.44
C GLU A 596 19.52 -17.42 -54.52
N GLY A 597 18.57 -18.35 -54.35
CA GLY A 597 18.81 -19.74 -53.91
C GLY A 597 18.86 -20.05 -52.39
N PRO A 598 18.19 -21.12 -51.90
CA PRO A 598 18.09 -21.41 -50.46
C PRO A 598 19.31 -22.21 -49.97
N GLN A 599 20.09 -21.66 -49.05
CA GLN A 599 20.98 -22.44 -48.20
C GLN A 599 20.39 -22.52 -46.79
N GLN A 600 20.19 -23.75 -46.32
CA GLN A 600 19.72 -24.10 -44.99
C GLN A 600 20.56 -23.39 -43.92
N LYS A 601 19.95 -22.45 -43.21
CA LYS A 601 20.51 -21.96 -41.94
C LYS A 601 20.25 -23.03 -40.89
N VAL A 602 21.31 -23.70 -40.46
CA VAL A 602 21.31 -24.62 -39.33
C VAL A 602 20.74 -23.86 -38.12
N ALA A 603 19.66 -24.37 -37.55
CA ALA A 603 19.09 -23.85 -36.32
C ALA A 603 20.07 -24.10 -35.17
N ASP A 604 20.63 -23.04 -34.59
CA ASP A 604 21.35 -23.16 -33.32
C ASP A 604 20.40 -23.72 -32.26
N SER A 605 20.82 -24.79 -31.59
CA SER A 605 19.99 -25.46 -30.59
C SER A 605 19.67 -24.51 -29.42
N PHE A 606 18.48 -24.64 -28.84
CA PHE A 606 18.01 -23.85 -27.70
C PHE A 606 19.03 -23.74 -26.56
N ALA A 607 19.81 -24.80 -26.32
CA ALA A 607 20.88 -24.81 -25.32
C ALA A 607 22.03 -23.84 -25.63
N SER A 608 22.36 -23.63 -26.91
CA SER A 608 23.36 -22.66 -27.37
C SER A 608 22.94 -21.21 -27.05
N GLN A 609 21.68 -20.87 -27.35
CA GLN A 609 21.12 -19.54 -27.08
C GLN A 609 21.01 -19.26 -25.58
N VAL A 610 20.57 -20.23 -24.77
CA VAL A 610 20.50 -20.08 -23.31
C VAL A 610 21.89 -19.88 -22.70
N ASN A 611 22.91 -20.56 -23.22
CA ASN A 611 24.29 -20.37 -22.75
C ASN A 611 24.87 -18.99 -23.12
N GLN A 612 24.52 -18.43 -24.27
CA GLN A 612 24.90 -17.06 -24.62
C GLN A 612 24.21 -16.03 -23.71
N ILE A 613 22.92 -16.19 -23.44
CA ILE A 613 22.17 -15.32 -22.52
C ILE A 613 22.74 -15.39 -21.09
N ASN A 614 23.13 -16.59 -20.65
CA ASN A 614 23.76 -16.79 -19.35
C ASN A 614 25.17 -16.18 -19.27
N LYS A 615 25.92 -16.13 -20.38
CA LYS A 615 27.23 -15.47 -20.44
C LYS A 615 27.10 -13.95 -20.35
N VAL A 616 26.14 -13.37 -21.06
CA VAL A 616 25.85 -11.92 -21.06
C VAL A 616 25.32 -11.47 -19.70
N SER A 617 24.45 -12.27 -19.06
CA SER A 617 23.97 -11.96 -17.70
C SER A 617 25.05 -12.09 -16.63
N LYS A 618 25.99 -13.05 -16.76
CA LYS A 618 27.16 -13.14 -15.88
C LYS A 618 28.08 -11.93 -15.99
N GLN A 619 28.32 -11.43 -17.21
CA GLN A 619 29.12 -10.21 -17.43
C GLN A 619 28.46 -8.98 -16.81
N LYS A 620 27.14 -8.82 -16.98
CA LYS A 620 26.41 -7.72 -16.31
C LYS A 620 26.44 -7.80 -14.78
N ARG A 621 26.41 -9.01 -14.21
CA ARG A 621 26.51 -9.20 -12.75
C ARG A 621 27.89 -8.85 -12.21
N THR A 622 28.96 -9.22 -12.92
CA THR A 622 30.33 -8.86 -12.53
C THR A 622 30.59 -7.36 -12.62
N ASP A 623 29.95 -6.66 -13.56
CA ASP A 623 30.08 -5.20 -13.70
C ASP A 623 29.31 -4.43 -12.59
N GLN A 624 28.24 -5.04 -12.05
CA GLN A 624 27.45 -4.48 -10.95
C GLN A 624 28.07 -4.72 -9.55
N GLU A 625 28.92 -5.73 -9.38
CA GLU A 625 29.58 -6.00 -8.09
C GLU A 625 30.57 -4.91 -7.65
N GLY A 626 31.06 -4.08 -8.59
CA GLY A 626 31.98 -2.97 -8.30
C GLY A 626 31.33 -1.61 -8.08
N THR A 627 30.00 -1.50 -8.24
CA THR A 627 29.25 -0.23 -8.17
C THR A 627 28.20 -0.25 -7.07
N ARG A 628 28.34 0.63 -6.07
CA ARG A 628 27.32 0.87 -5.05
C ARG A 628 26.72 2.27 -5.25
N LEU A 629 25.40 2.33 -5.34
CA LEU A 629 24.64 3.58 -5.49
C LEU A 629 23.68 3.67 -4.30
N GLN A 630 23.90 4.63 -3.40
CA GLN A 630 23.01 4.93 -2.27
C GLN A 630 22.27 6.25 -2.54
N ARG A 631 20.97 6.27 -2.22
CA ARG A 631 20.12 7.46 -2.36
C ARG A 631 19.61 7.85 -0.97
N HIS A 632 19.82 9.11 -0.59
CA HIS A 632 19.34 9.65 0.69
C HIS A 632 17.99 10.35 0.52
N ALA A 633 17.24 10.45 1.61
CA ALA A 633 15.85 10.93 1.63
C ALA A 633 15.65 12.38 1.13
N ARG A 634 16.72 13.17 0.98
CA ARG A 634 16.71 14.55 0.49
C ARG A 634 17.13 14.71 -0.98
N GLY A 635 17.23 13.61 -1.74
CA GLY A 635 17.51 13.66 -3.18
C GLY A 635 19.00 13.61 -3.57
N GLU A 636 19.89 13.47 -2.59
CA GLU A 636 21.31 13.26 -2.82
C GLU A 636 21.60 11.79 -3.21
N VAL A 637 22.52 11.60 -4.15
CA VAL A 637 22.93 10.28 -4.64
C VAL A 637 24.43 10.13 -4.52
N GLU A 638 24.87 9.17 -3.71
CA GLU A 638 26.28 8.80 -3.58
C GLU A 638 26.61 7.60 -4.47
N PHE A 639 27.70 7.72 -5.24
CA PHE A 639 28.20 6.68 -6.14
C PHE A 639 29.61 6.25 -5.73
N THR A 640 29.78 5.00 -5.33
CA THR A 640 31.08 4.42 -4.97
C THR A 640 31.48 3.33 -5.95
N PHE A 641 32.64 3.50 -6.60
CA PHE A 641 33.24 2.55 -7.52
C PHE A 641 34.51 1.95 -6.92
N ASN A 642 34.50 0.65 -6.65
CA ASN A 642 35.68 -0.08 -6.16
C ASN A 642 36.26 -0.95 -7.28
N PRO A 643 37.36 -0.54 -7.94
CA PRO A 643 38.02 -1.37 -8.94
C PRO A 643 38.73 -2.57 -8.27
N GLY A 644 38.13 -3.75 -8.36
CA GLY A 644 38.76 -5.00 -7.93
C GLY A 644 39.88 -5.43 -8.87
N ASN A 645 41.05 -5.80 -8.31
CA ASN A 645 42.15 -6.39 -9.08
C ASN A 645 41.73 -7.71 -9.75
N LYS A 646 41.65 -7.72 -11.09
CA LYS A 646 41.37 -8.93 -11.88
C LYS A 646 42.47 -9.98 -11.70
N LYS A 647 42.10 -11.19 -11.27
CA LYS A 647 42.96 -12.38 -11.37
C LYS A 647 43.23 -12.68 -12.85
N SER A 648 44.49 -12.97 -13.20
CA SER A 648 44.89 -13.32 -14.56
C SER A 648 44.26 -14.64 -15.01
N ASP A 649 43.36 -14.58 -15.99
CA ASP A 649 42.79 -15.79 -16.58
C ASP A 649 43.82 -16.59 -17.38
N ARG A 650 43.72 -17.91 -17.24
CA ARG A 650 44.59 -18.92 -17.85
C ARG A 650 44.52 -18.85 -19.38
N ARG A 651 45.69 -18.90 -20.03
CA ARG A 651 45.84 -18.96 -21.50
C ARG A 651 45.04 -20.13 -22.09
N VAL A 652 44.23 -19.82 -23.09
CA VAL A 652 43.49 -20.76 -23.93
C VAL A 652 44.49 -21.66 -24.68
N LYS A 653 44.39 -22.98 -24.54
CA LYS A 653 45.10 -23.95 -25.40
C LYS A 653 44.25 -24.19 -26.64
N PHE A 654 44.84 -24.00 -27.82
CA PHE A 654 44.29 -24.47 -29.09
C PHE A 654 44.47 -26.00 -29.15
N ASN A 655 43.37 -26.75 -29.20
CA ASN A 655 43.40 -28.18 -29.52
C ASN A 655 43.60 -28.33 -31.03
N ARG A 656 44.73 -28.94 -31.42
CA ARG A 656 44.89 -29.60 -32.72
C ARG A 656 44.31 -31.01 -32.64
N GLU A 657 43.90 -31.48 -33.81
CA GLU A 657 43.13 -32.69 -34.09
C GLU A 657 43.73 -33.99 -33.53
N LYS A 658 42.84 -34.95 -33.29
CA LYS A 658 43.15 -36.32 -32.89
C LYS A 658 43.67 -37.12 -34.10
N SER A 659 44.85 -37.69 -33.98
CA SER A 659 45.23 -38.96 -34.61
C SER A 659 46.32 -39.63 -33.78
N ASP A 660 46.27 -40.96 -33.76
CA ASP A 660 46.81 -41.90 -32.78
C ASP A 660 48.35 -42.04 -32.67
N ASP A 661 48.72 -42.78 -31.61
CA ASP A 661 49.91 -43.62 -31.39
C ASP A 661 51.23 -43.04 -30.83
N ASP A 662 51.48 -43.45 -29.58
CA ASP A 662 52.70 -43.99 -28.95
C ASP A 662 54.05 -43.21 -28.90
N ILE A 663 54.74 -43.44 -27.77
CA ILE A 663 56.19 -43.31 -27.48
C ILE A 663 56.60 -42.15 -26.53
N ASP A 664 56.74 -42.52 -25.25
CA ASP A 664 57.81 -42.31 -24.25
C ASP A 664 58.54 -40.96 -24.01
N GLU A 665 58.86 -40.79 -22.71
CA GLU A 665 59.11 -39.56 -21.95
C GLU A 665 60.47 -38.84 -22.09
N GLU A 666 61.37 -39.21 -23.00
CA GLU A 666 62.78 -38.74 -22.91
C GLU A 666 63.16 -37.47 -23.72
N THR A 667 62.25 -36.83 -24.46
CA THR A 667 62.62 -35.69 -25.34
C THR A 667 62.15 -34.30 -24.87
N LYS A 668 61.61 -34.18 -23.64
CA LYS A 668 61.11 -32.90 -23.08
C LYS A 668 62.18 -31.97 -22.48
N ALA A 669 63.45 -32.35 -22.47
CA ALA A 669 64.49 -31.61 -21.75
C ALA A 669 65.25 -30.54 -22.57
N GLN A 670 65.15 -30.49 -23.91
CA GLN A 670 66.08 -29.68 -24.72
C GLN A 670 65.52 -28.41 -25.40
N LEU A 671 64.28 -27.99 -25.15
CA LEU A 671 63.73 -26.77 -25.77
C LEU A 671 63.05 -25.84 -24.75
N LYS A 672 63.86 -25.21 -23.88
CA LYS A 672 63.45 -24.03 -23.10
C LYS A 672 64.28 -22.81 -23.53
N GLY A 673 63.77 -22.08 -24.52
CA GLY A 673 64.26 -20.75 -24.91
C GLY A 673 63.95 -19.69 -23.85
N ARG A 674 64.90 -18.80 -23.59
CA ARG A 674 64.92 -17.80 -22.51
C ARG A 674 63.75 -16.80 -22.58
N THR A 675 63.14 -16.55 -21.43
CA THR A 675 62.03 -15.62 -21.21
C THR A 675 62.48 -14.43 -20.35
N LYS A 676 63.09 -13.40 -20.96
CA LYS A 676 63.11 -12.00 -20.48
C LYS A 676 64.00 -11.13 -21.39
N GLN A 677 63.43 -10.04 -21.90
CA GLN A 677 64.16 -8.97 -22.61
C GLN A 677 64.81 -8.01 -21.61
N ARG A 678 66.04 -7.56 -21.88
CA ARG A 678 66.73 -6.52 -21.10
C ARG A 678 66.22 -5.14 -21.50
N TYR A 679 65.73 -4.38 -20.53
CA TYR A 679 65.52 -2.94 -20.64
C TYR A 679 66.74 -2.22 -20.08
N SER A 680 67.60 -1.69 -20.95
CA SER A 680 68.62 -0.71 -20.60
C SER A 680 68.33 0.60 -21.32
N GLY A 681 68.14 1.69 -20.57
CA GLY A 681 68.29 3.04 -21.13
C GLY A 681 67.05 3.94 -21.23
N ARG A 682 66.16 4.00 -20.24
CA ARG A 682 65.29 5.19 -20.06
C ARG A 682 65.24 5.64 -18.61
N ARG A 683 65.79 6.84 -18.40
CA ARG A 683 65.76 7.62 -17.16
C ARG A 683 64.33 8.15 -16.96
N SER A 684 63.77 7.97 -15.77
CA SER A 684 62.67 8.81 -15.29
C SER A 684 63.06 9.37 -13.93
N ALA A 685 63.09 10.70 -13.87
CA ALA A 685 63.38 11.47 -12.68
C ALA A 685 62.05 11.98 -12.12
N SER A 686 61.75 11.64 -10.88
CA SER A 686 61.13 12.53 -9.89
C SER A 686 60.91 11.72 -8.61
N ARG A 687 61.75 12.03 -7.62
CA ARG A 687 61.52 11.73 -6.21
C ARG A 687 60.40 12.66 -5.73
N ASN A 688 59.39 12.11 -5.07
CA ASN A 688 58.85 12.75 -3.87
C ASN A 688 58.17 11.70 -3.00
N GLN A 689 58.89 11.32 -1.93
CA GLN A 689 58.34 10.72 -0.75
C GLN A 689 57.62 11.80 0.04
N PHE A 690 56.39 11.55 0.48
CA PHE A 690 55.95 12.02 1.80
C PHE A 690 55.27 10.88 2.54
N ARG A 691 55.72 10.73 3.79
CA ARG A 691 55.37 9.73 4.79
C ARG A 691 53.93 9.94 5.29
N GLY A 692 53.37 8.86 5.82
CA GLY A 692 52.03 8.82 6.36
C GLY A 692 51.79 9.69 7.60
N MET A 693 50.52 10.02 7.74
CA MET A 693 49.70 9.74 8.92
C MET A 693 48.44 9.04 8.45
#